data_AF-A0A9D8RY51-F1
#
_entry.id   AF-A0A9D8RY51-F1
#
_cell.length_a   1.000
_cell.length_b   1.000
_cell.length_c   1.000
_cell.angle_alpha   90.00
_cell.angle_beta   90.00
_cell.angle_gamma   90.00
#
_symmetry.space_group_name_H-M   'P 1'
#
loop_
_entity.id
_entity.type
_entity.pdbx_description
1 polymer ?
#
loop_
_entity_poly.entity_id
_entity_poly.type
_entity_poly.pdbx_seq_one_letter_code
_entity_poly.pdbx_strand_id
1 'polypeptide(L)'
;MFRNFGKNRHGIITVFVVLIMVPVVVITGIMVDVARLKLFAVQTAYASDSYGDVILSEYDNLLKELYGLFSVTQNEAGLKAIDDYADYIGYSFKPNGDRSELSGSMFFSDADVLFQYEKIEASSLTNENVFMTQVADYMEFRIVGQVINEMGDVDDGVFDMIEQFNKMEEDNEAIDAFNDIGESSEKLLKEIDTYHSLLLSLKDYEKYLEDLKTAVGAYGGVLTEIYSSNDYVKYKKFLDNKDKILEAKREKEQLEAADEEVSEEIKELAEQYVDVETYRSEMRKKIDPKSKAAVDLLDRDLFRDIPRMIDELKKSAVKIENYITEIKEELEVLDKKLEKCSEDVRKGMEEDVKEMRTIADFSQMFIEVCLNEELKDNKGNNNRNKIYFHGLVYNGIDGYKALNVLANDIISGEIEGNVYWVDSAADVNKAEWWKIPEGPDSLYTKLQQLYDSNTEAGKKKKDADETKEAANNKTDDAVKQISEEEEDTEARDIPADVVNELKDCKSTGEVPSFFDYFKNGFSFKNAGQAGAAIYDKFLMTEYDFGMFSSRVTGIKEKSEGGDGSTETEKIVENSLNKVPMSKDINYLYGAELEYIYGGHAESQKNLAAARNTICGVRMTLNFISTYKIKEVNDAIKAIAQAAASAVSATGIGAFAAPLVKVAVSAALRSAVAALETVEDWKMLKNREDVLLFKSEFDELQCVDALGDILGPISKSSGGSSDTKRKKLKMSYEDYLRVLLFVCKDSGTIVSRTSDLITLNVNQSQNKEDVLSAPLAFHMSDTFTAVKTTCKAKLEMVVVPEYMLDLFLNGNDTQKQIQSYDDGYISYTMIRGY
;
A
#
# COMPACT_ATOMS: atom_id res chain seq x y z
N MET A 1 -53.23 91.69 5.55
CA MET A 1 -54.16 91.72 4.39
C MET A 1 -55.49 91.01 4.71
N PHE A 2 -56.16 91.30 5.84
CA PHE A 2 -57.49 90.73 6.16
C PHE A 2 -58.36 91.67 7.03
N ARG A 3 -58.32 92.99 6.77
CA ARG A 3 -59.08 93.99 7.56
C ARG A 3 -60.24 94.60 6.80
N ASN A 4 -60.92 93.83 5.94
CA ASN A 4 -62.12 94.28 5.20
C ASN A 4 -63.08 93.13 4.81
N PHE A 5 -63.36 92.19 5.71
CA PHE A 5 -64.42 91.17 5.50
C PHE A 5 -65.63 91.40 6.43
N GLY A 6 -66.18 92.61 6.39
CA GLY A 6 -67.37 92.99 7.15
C GLY A 6 -68.45 93.57 6.25
N LYS A 7 -69.36 92.72 5.76
CA LYS A 7 -70.78 92.99 5.38
C LYS A 7 -71.28 91.88 4.42
N ASN A 8 -71.54 90.69 4.95
CA ASN A 8 -72.50 89.66 4.50
C ASN A 8 -72.28 88.41 5.38
N ARG A 9 -73.09 88.25 6.44
CA ARG A 9 -72.89 87.25 7.52
C ARG A 9 -73.54 85.89 7.24
N HIS A 10 -73.43 85.36 6.03
CA HIS A 10 -73.73 83.94 5.75
C HIS A 10 -72.50 83.34 5.08
N GLY A 11 -71.67 82.65 5.86
CA GLY A 11 -70.47 81.95 5.35
C GLY A 11 -69.18 82.09 6.16
N ILE A 12 -69.02 83.11 7.03
CA ILE A 12 -67.78 83.29 7.82
C ILE A 12 -67.52 82.12 8.78
N ILE A 13 -68.56 81.62 9.45
CA ILE A 13 -68.45 80.44 10.32
C ILE A 13 -68.06 79.22 9.49
N THR A 14 -68.65 79.05 8.31
CA THR A 14 -68.36 77.94 7.39
C THR A 14 -66.93 78.00 6.86
N VAL A 15 -66.43 79.17 6.48
CA VAL A 15 -65.04 79.36 6.02
C VAL A 15 -64.07 79.09 7.17
N PHE A 16 -64.33 79.58 8.38
CA PHE A 16 -63.49 79.32 9.55
C PHE A 16 -63.48 77.84 9.94
N VAL A 17 -64.64 77.17 9.91
CA VAL A 17 -64.76 75.74 10.16
C VAL A 17 -63.98 74.94 9.11
N VAL A 18 -64.08 75.27 7.82
CA VAL A 18 -63.29 74.59 6.76
C VAL A 18 -61.78 74.84 6.95
N LEU A 19 -61.37 76.05 7.31
CA LEU A 19 -59.97 76.43 7.52
C LEU A 19 -59.33 75.70 8.73
N ILE A 20 -60.13 75.34 9.74
CA ILE A 20 -59.67 74.52 10.87
C ILE A 20 -59.86 73.02 10.61
N MET A 21 -60.96 72.60 9.99
CA MET A 21 -61.30 71.19 9.80
C MET A 21 -60.33 70.51 8.84
N VAL A 22 -59.92 71.17 7.75
CA VAL A 22 -59.00 70.58 6.78
C VAL A 22 -57.64 70.23 7.42
N PRO A 23 -56.94 71.15 8.13
CA PRO A 23 -55.72 70.80 8.86
C PRO A 23 -55.93 69.74 9.95
N VAL A 24 -57.06 69.78 10.67
CA VAL A 24 -57.35 68.78 11.72
C VAL A 24 -57.55 67.39 11.13
N VAL A 25 -58.28 67.26 10.02
CA VAL A 25 -58.47 65.98 9.30
C VAL A 25 -57.15 65.47 8.74
N VAL A 26 -56.30 66.34 8.20
CA VAL A 26 -54.98 65.94 7.69
C VAL A 26 -54.06 65.48 8.83
N ILE A 27 -53.97 66.23 9.94
CA ILE A 27 -53.12 65.85 11.09
C ILE A 27 -53.62 64.56 11.75
N THR A 28 -54.92 64.41 11.93
CA THR A 28 -55.50 63.18 12.48
C THR A 28 -55.32 61.99 11.54
N GLY A 29 -55.46 62.19 10.22
CA GLY A 29 -55.14 61.17 9.22
C GLY A 29 -53.67 60.74 9.25
N ILE A 30 -52.74 61.69 9.35
CA ILE A 30 -51.31 61.40 9.51
C ILE A 30 -51.04 60.64 10.82
N MET A 31 -51.66 61.03 11.94
CA MET A 31 -51.50 60.32 13.21
C MET A 31 -52.04 58.88 13.15
N VAL A 32 -53.17 58.66 12.46
CA VAL A 32 -53.74 57.33 12.26
C VAL A 32 -52.83 56.47 11.38
N ASP A 33 -52.32 57.00 10.26
CA ASP A 33 -51.38 56.29 9.40
C ASP A 33 -50.07 55.94 10.13
N VAL A 34 -49.53 56.85 10.96
CA VAL A 34 -48.33 56.58 11.77
C VAL A 34 -48.59 55.53 12.85
N ALA A 35 -49.76 55.56 13.50
CA ALA A 35 -50.14 54.54 14.48
C ALA A 35 -50.29 53.16 13.83
N ARG A 36 -50.89 53.11 12.63
CA ARG A 36 -50.98 51.89 11.80
C ARG A 36 -49.62 51.36 11.44
N LEU A 37 -48.76 52.22 10.86
CA LEU A 37 -47.42 51.85 10.45
C LEU A 37 -46.63 51.20 11.60
N LYS A 38 -46.71 51.77 12.82
CA LYS A 38 -46.06 51.19 14.00
C LYS A 38 -46.67 49.86 14.45
N LEU A 39 -48.00 49.73 14.41
CA LEU A 39 -48.68 48.48 14.77
C LEU A 39 -48.33 47.36 13.78
N PHE A 40 -48.40 47.63 12.47
CA PHE A 40 -48.03 46.67 11.44
C PHE A 40 -46.54 46.33 11.49
N ALA A 41 -45.64 47.28 11.75
CA ALA A 41 -44.22 46.97 11.92
C ALA A 41 -43.97 45.97 13.08
N VAL A 42 -44.65 46.18 14.22
CA VAL A 42 -44.57 45.26 15.37
C VAL A 42 -45.21 43.91 15.05
N GLN A 43 -46.36 43.90 14.37
CA GLN A 43 -47.06 42.68 13.98
C GLN A 43 -46.27 41.88 12.93
N THR A 44 -45.67 42.52 11.94
CA THR A 44 -44.77 41.91 10.95
C THR A 44 -43.55 41.29 11.62
N ALA A 45 -43.01 41.93 12.67
CA ALA A 45 -41.93 41.33 13.46
C ALA A 45 -42.37 40.07 14.21
N TYR A 46 -43.51 40.13 14.92
CA TYR A 46 -44.06 38.95 15.62
C TYR A 46 -44.48 37.83 14.68
N ALA A 47 -45.03 38.15 13.51
CA ALA A 47 -45.43 37.19 12.50
C ALA A 47 -44.22 36.50 11.87
N SER A 48 -43.16 37.25 11.56
CA SER A 48 -41.90 36.68 11.06
C SER A 48 -41.24 35.77 12.08
N ASP A 49 -41.32 36.14 13.36
CA ASP A 49 -40.80 35.35 14.48
C ASP A 49 -41.58 34.03 14.67
N SER A 50 -42.91 34.14 14.77
CA SER A 50 -43.80 32.98 14.89
C SER A 50 -43.68 32.05 13.67
N TYR A 51 -43.48 32.61 12.48
CA TYR A 51 -43.25 31.83 11.26
C TYR A 51 -41.92 31.07 11.32
N GLY A 52 -40.88 31.66 11.91
CA GLY A 52 -39.62 30.96 12.19
C GLY A 52 -39.81 29.77 13.13
N ASP A 53 -40.55 29.96 14.23
CA ASP A 53 -40.84 28.88 15.18
C ASP A 53 -41.68 27.75 14.54
N VAL A 54 -42.63 28.10 13.66
CA VAL A 54 -43.41 27.12 12.89
C VAL A 54 -42.51 26.27 11.99
N ILE A 55 -41.60 26.90 11.25
CA ILE A 55 -40.67 26.18 10.35
C ILE A 55 -39.78 25.22 11.14
N LEU A 56 -39.30 25.62 12.33
CA LEU A 56 -38.50 24.75 13.19
C LEU A 56 -39.35 23.68 13.91
N SER A 57 -40.66 23.90 14.07
CA SER A 57 -41.54 22.88 14.66
C SER A 57 -41.79 21.71 13.72
N GLU A 58 -41.78 21.94 12.41
CA GLU A 58 -41.85 20.91 11.37
C GLU A 58 -40.44 20.39 11.03
N TYR A 59 -39.82 19.73 12.00
CA TYR A 59 -38.53 19.06 11.84
C TYR A 59 -38.67 17.72 11.12
N ASP A 60 -37.55 17.20 10.58
CA ASP A 60 -37.53 15.87 9.98
C ASP A 60 -37.66 14.77 11.06
N ASN A 61 -38.85 14.18 11.17
CA ASN A 61 -39.16 13.16 12.17
C ASN A 61 -38.27 11.92 12.02
N LEU A 62 -37.98 11.49 10.79
CA LEU A 62 -37.24 10.26 10.55
C LEU A 62 -35.77 10.43 10.92
N LEU A 63 -35.17 11.56 10.54
CA LEU A 63 -33.81 11.91 10.94
C LEU A 63 -33.67 12.00 12.46
N LYS A 64 -34.65 12.59 13.15
CA LYS A 64 -34.65 12.67 14.61
C LYS A 64 -34.85 11.32 15.29
N GLU A 65 -35.76 10.48 14.80
CA GLU A 65 -36.03 9.18 15.42
C GLU A 65 -34.86 8.20 15.24
N LEU A 66 -34.25 8.17 14.05
CA LEU A 66 -33.13 7.27 13.77
C LEU A 66 -31.83 7.78 14.41
N TYR A 67 -31.53 9.08 14.27
CA TYR A 67 -30.22 9.65 14.58
C TYR A 67 -30.21 10.71 15.68
N GLY A 68 -31.37 11.20 16.12
CA GLY A 68 -31.45 12.23 17.16
C GLY A 68 -31.05 13.64 16.69
N LEU A 69 -30.89 13.85 15.38
CA LEU A 69 -30.48 15.11 14.78
C LEU A 69 -31.70 15.97 14.41
N PHE A 70 -31.52 17.28 14.44
CA PHE A 70 -32.58 18.24 14.12
C PHE A 70 -32.28 18.99 12.82
N SER A 71 -33.20 18.89 11.87
CA SER A 71 -33.20 19.70 10.65
C SER A 71 -34.63 20.07 10.25
N VAL A 72 -34.77 21.15 9.48
CA VAL A 72 -36.05 21.47 8.82
C VAL A 72 -36.47 20.32 7.90
N THR A 73 -37.77 20.01 7.87
CA THR A 73 -38.34 18.93 7.06
C THR A 73 -38.01 19.07 5.56
N GLN A 74 -37.66 17.95 4.93
CA GLN A 74 -37.54 17.83 3.47
C GLN A 74 -38.81 17.23 2.84
N ASN A 75 -39.66 16.60 3.65
CA ASN A 75 -40.84 15.88 3.18
C ASN A 75 -41.90 16.84 2.63
N GLU A 76 -42.52 16.45 1.50
CA GLU A 76 -43.56 17.25 0.83
C GLU A 76 -44.76 17.54 1.75
N ALA A 77 -45.10 16.62 2.66
CA ALA A 77 -46.18 16.80 3.63
C ALA A 77 -45.84 17.88 4.68
N GLY A 78 -44.59 17.91 5.15
CA GLY A 78 -44.14 18.92 6.12
C GLY A 78 -44.02 20.30 5.49
N LEU A 79 -43.57 20.38 4.22
CA LEU A 79 -43.54 21.64 3.48
C LEU A 79 -44.95 22.21 3.29
N LYS A 80 -45.95 21.37 2.97
CA LYS A 80 -47.36 21.79 2.91
C LYS A 80 -47.89 22.27 4.26
N ALA A 81 -47.52 21.60 5.35
CA ALA A 81 -47.91 22.04 6.70
C ALA A 81 -47.35 23.43 7.02
N ILE A 82 -46.09 23.71 6.66
CA ILE A 82 -45.48 25.03 6.82
C ILE A 82 -46.28 26.10 6.05
N ASP A 83 -46.67 25.82 4.81
CA ASP A 83 -47.49 26.73 4.00
C ASP A 83 -48.87 26.97 4.63
N ASP A 84 -49.54 25.92 5.11
CA ASP A 84 -50.84 26.03 5.80
C ASP A 84 -50.71 26.89 7.08
N TYR A 85 -49.63 26.71 7.85
CA TYR A 85 -49.35 27.53 9.04
C TYR A 85 -48.98 28.97 8.69
N ALA A 86 -48.30 29.21 7.56
CA ALA A 86 -48.05 30.56 7.05
C ALA A 86 -49.37 31.29 6.79
N ASP A 87 -50.33 30.61 6.15
CA ASP A 87 -51.68 31.13 5.91
C ASP A 87 -52.41 31.43 7.23
N TYR A 88 -52.29 30.57 8.24
CA TYR A 88 -52.86 30.80 9.57
C TYR A 88 -52.29 32.05 10.25
N ILE A 89 -50.97 32.27 10.18
CA ILE A 89 -50.32 33.47 10.72
C ILE A 89 -50.76 34.70 9.91
N GLY A 90 -50.93 34.55 8.60
CA GLY A 90 -51.42 35.58 7.67
C GLY A 90 -52.81 36.10 8.02
N TYR A 91 -53.70 35.29 8.62
CA TYR A 91 -55.01 35.77 9.08
C TYR A 91 -54.94 36.88 10.11
N SER A 92 -53.85 37.00 10.88
CA SER A 92 -53.68 38.11 11.81
C SER A 92 -53.70 39.49 11.10
N PHE A 93 -53.34 39.53 9.81
CA PHE A 93 -53.34 40.73 8.98
C PHE A 93 -54.64 40.93 8.18
N LYS A 94 -55.61 40.00 8.33
CA LYS A 94 -56.93 40.02 7.68
C LYS A 94 -58.05 40.08 8.73
N PRO A 95 -58.26 41.22 9.42
CA PRO A 95 -59.25 41.34 10.48
C PRO A 95 -60.70 41.05 10.04
N ASN A 96 -61.01 41.16 8.75
CA ASN A 96 -62.35 40.89 8.21
C ASN A 96 -62.56 39.43 7.72
N GLY A 97 -61.48 38.65 7.58
CA GLY A 97 -61.51 37.33 6.93
C GLY A 97 -62.23 37.34 5.57
N ASP A 98 -62.74 36.19 5.12
CA ASP A 98 -63.54 36.06 3.89
C ASP A 98 -65.02 36.47 4.09
N ARG A 99 -65.42 36.93 5.27
CA ARG A 99 -66.82 37.21 5.62
C ARG A 99 -67.06 38.72 5.68
N SER A 100 -67.49 39.26 4.55
CA SER A 100 -67.80 40.67 4.32
C SER A 100 -68.93 41.30 5.17
N GLU A 101 -69.55 40.57 6.10
CA GLU A 101 -70.80 41.00 6.76
C GLU A 101 -70.73 41.20 8.29
N LEU A 102 -69.61 40.90 8.93
CA LEU A 102 -69.39 41.22 10.36
C LEU A 102 -67.96 41.73 10.56
N SER A 103 -67.73 43.01 10.29
CA SER A 103 -66.50 43.66 10.73
C SER A 103 -66.54 43.80 12.25
N GLY A 104 -65.80 42.92 12.94
CA GLY A 104 -65.36 43.22 14.29
C GLY A 104 -64.64 44.56 14.25
N SER A 105 -64.88 45.42 15.22
CA SER A 105 -64.42 46.81 15.29
C SER A 105 -62.90 46.93 15.48
N MET A 106 -62.10 46.43 14.53
CA MET A 106 -60.68 46.72 14.41
C MET A 106 -60.51 47.78 13.32
N PHE A 107 -59.77 48.85 13.64
CA PHE A 107 -59.82 50.13 12.95
C PHE A 107 -59.09 50.18 11.58
N PHE A 108 -58.70 49.04 10.98
CA PHE A 108 -57.76 49.01 9.85
C PHE A 108 -58.15 48.02 8.75
N SER A 109 -57.74 48.30 7.51
CA SER A 109 -57.94 47.46 6.31
C SER A 109 -57.02 46.24 6.28
N ASP A 110 -57.41 45.22 5.52
CA ASP A 110 -56.56 44.05 5.25
C ASP A 110 -55.23 44.49 4.62
N ALA A 111 -54.16 43.76 4.93
CA ALA A 111 -52.83 43.96 4.35
C ALA A 111 -52.42 42.73 3.53
N ASP A 112 -51.80 42.95 2.37
CA ASP A 112 -51.21 41.87 1.59
C ASP A 112 -49.91 41.42 2.27
N VAL A 113 -49.85 40.16 2.68
CA VAL A 113 -48.71 39.59 3.38
C VAL A 113 -48.05 38.51 2.53
N LEU A 114 -46.73 38.58 2.43
CA LEU A 114 -45.89 37.57 1.79
C LEU A 114 -44.90 37.05 2.82
N PHE A 115 -44.97 35.76 3.09
CA PHE A 115 -43.97 35.02 3.86
C PHE A 115 -42.95 34.42 2.91
N GLN A 116 -41.68 34.60 3.23
CA GLN A 116 -40.56 33.99 2.51
C GLN A 116 -39.59 33.46 3.55
N TYR A 117 -39.02 32.29 3.33
CA TYR A 117 -37.88 31.85 4.11
C TYR A 117 -36.74 31.44 3.18
N GLU A 118 -35.53 31.70 3.64
CA GLU A 118 -34.28 31.39 2.97
C GLU A 118 -33.48 30.45 3.87
N LYS A 119 -32.99 29.36 3.31
CA LYS A 119 -32.13 28.41 4.03
C LYS A 119 -30.74 29.04 4.17
N ILE A 120 -30.15 28.96 5.37
CA ILE A 120 -28.81 29.51 5.60
C ILE A 120 -27.79 28.42 5.29
N GLU A 121 -27.04 28.56 4.19
CA GLU A 121 -26.05 27.57 3.75
C GLU A 121 -25.03 27.23 4.84
N ALA A 122 -24.58 28.21 5.62
CA ALA A 122 -23.64 28.02 6.72
C ALA A 122 -24.18 27.14 7.88
N SER A 123 -25.50 26.94 7.95
CA SER A 123 -26.20 26.13 8.96
C SER A 123 -26.54 24.72 8.49
N SER A 124 -26.03 24.29 7.33
CA SER A 124 -26.24 22.93 6.87
C SER A 124 -25.52 21.92 7.77
N LEU A 125 -26.13 20.75 8.02
CA LEU A 125 -25.43 19.63 8.68
C LEU A 125 -24.30 19.06 7.82
N THR A 126 -24.14 19.55 6.59
CA THR A 126 -22.95 19.27 5.81
C THR A 126 -21.70 19.97 6.32
N ASN A 127 -21.85 21.04 7.09
CA ASN A 127 -20.75 21.74 7.73
C ASN A 127 -20.31 20.97 8.98
N GLU A 128 -19.03 20.59 9.02
CA GLU A 128 -18.41 19.80 10.08
C GLU A 128 -18.73 20.38 11.47
N ASN A 129 -18.52 21.67 11.68
CA ASN A 129 -18.72 22.28 12.99
C ASN A 129 -20.18 22.21 13.47
N VAL A 130 -21.14 22.39 12.56
CA VAL A 130 -22.58 22.39 12.89
C VAL A 130 -23.03 20.98 13.25
N PHE A 131 -22.60 19.99 12.46
CA PHE A 131 -22.95 18.60 12.70
C PHE A 131 -22.31 18.08 14.00
N MET A 132 -21.01 18.33 14.20
CA MET A 132 -20.30 17.96 15.41
C MET A 132 -20.92 18.60 16.66
N THR A 133 -21.38 19.85 16.58
CA THR A 133 -22.06 20.52 17.71
C THR A 133 -23.38 19.82 18.05
N GLN A 134 -24.22 19.50 17.07
CA GLN A 134 -25.47 18.77 17.34
C GLN A 134 -25.22 17.36 17.90
N VAL A 135 -24.21 16.65 17.38
CA VAL A 135 -23.82 15.35 17.91
C VAL A 135 -23.28 15.49 19.34
N ALA A 136 -22.48 16.51 19.61
CA ALA A 136 -21.96 16.78 20.94
C ALA A 136 -23.09 17.05 21.94
N ASP A 137 -24.05 17.91 21.60
CA ASP A 137 -25.23 18.21 22.44
C ASP A 137 -26.09 16.94 22.66
N TYR A 138 -26.26 16.12 21.63
CA TYR A 138 -26.98 14.85 21.72
C TYR A 138 -26.27 13.85 22.65
N MET A 139 -24.94 13.81 22.61
CA MET A 139 -24.10 12.90 23.38
C MET A 139 -23.79 13.39 24.79
N GLU A 140 -23.83 14.71 25.05
CA GLU A 140 -23.45 15.32 26.33
C GLU A 140 -24.13 14.63 27.51
N PHE A 141 -25.43 14.34 27.42
CA PHE A 141 -26.17 13.69 28.52
C PHE A 141 -26.16 12.16 28.48
N ARG A 142 -25.69 11.55 27.39
CA ARG A 142 -25.70 10.09 27.18
C ARG A 142 -24.38 9.44 27.56
N ILE A 143 -23.26 10.13 27.31
CA ILE A 143 -21.91 9.62 27.60
C ILE A 143 -21.39 10.10 28.96
N VAL A 144 -22.07 11.01 29.67
CA VAL A 144 -21.64 11.47 31.02
C VAL A 144 -21.38 10.32 32.00
N GLY A 145 -22.01 9.14 31.84
CA GLY A 145 -21.64 7.94 32.59
C GLY A 145 -20.36 7.24 32.10
N GLN A 146 -20.13 7.17 30.79
CA GLN A 146 -18.97 6.52 30.16
C GLN A 146 -17.72 7.41 30.21
N VAL A 147 -17.82 8.68 29.82
CA VAL A 147 -16.71 9.67 29.86
C VAL A 147 -16.22 9.90 31.29
N ILE A 148 -17.12 9.98 32.29
CA ILE A 148 -16.70 10.15 33.69
C ILE A 148 -16.09 8.86 34.26
N ASN A 149 -16.56 7.68 33.84
CA ASN A 149 -15.94 6.41 34.24
C ASN A 149 -14.58 6.20 33.56
N GLU A 150 -14.44 6.56 32.28
CA GLU A 150 -13.20 6.46 31.49
C GLU A 150 -12.16 7.55 31.86
N MET A 151 -12.59 8.73 32.30
CA MET A 151 -11.69 9.77 32.83
C MET A 151 -11.40 9.63 34.34
N GLY A 152 -12.13 8.78 35.06
CA GLY A 152 -12.22 8.82 36.52
C GLY A 152 -11.65 7.61 37.28
N ASP A 153 -11.87 6.37 36.84
CA ASP A 153 -11.38 5.17 37.57
C ASP A 153 -11.56 3.83 36.82
N VAL A 154 -11.80 3.82 35.50
CA VAL A 154 -11.83 2.59 34.68
C VAL A 154 -10.60 2.54 33.78
N ASP A 155 -9.58 1.80 34.25
CA ASP A 155 -8.28 1.52 33.61
C ASP A 155 -8.32 0.89 32.18
N ASP A 156 -9.45 0.92 31.44
CA ASP A 156 -9.61 0.26 30.12
C ASP A 156 -10.26 1.17 29.04
N GLY A 157 -10.26 2.51 29.19
CA GLY A 157 -10.87 3.43 28.21
C GLY A 157 -10.02 3.68 26.95
N VAL A 158 -10.64 4.18 25.87
CA VAL A 158 -10.00 4.45 24.55
C VAL A 158 -8.74 5.32 24.67
N PHE A 159 -8.71 6.28 25.61
CA PHE A 159 -7.54 7.12 25.84
C PHE A 159 -6.34 6.38 26.45
N ASP A 160 -6.58 5.40 27.34
CA ASP A 160 -5.49 4.55 27.86
C ASP A 160 -4.95 3.64 26.74
N MET A 161 -5.83 3.12 25.88
CA MET A 161 -5.41 2.37 24.69
C MET A 161 -4.50 3.22 23.80
N ILE A 162 -4.91 4.46 23.49
CA ILE A 162 -4.12 5.42 22.71
C ILE A 162 -2.79 5.74 23.39
N GLU A 163 -2.76 5.92 24.71
CA GLU A 163 -1.53 6.15 25.45
C GLU A 163 -0.59 4.93 25.35
N GLN A 164 -1.13 3.71 25.42
CA GLN A 164 -0.35 2.48 25.23
C GLN A 164 0.19 2.36 23.80
N PHE A 165 -0.60 2.71 22.77
CA PHE A 165 -0.13 2.78 21.38
C PHE A 165 0.99 3.81 21.19
N ASN A 166 0.85 5.00 21.78
CA ASN A 166 1.89 6.05 21.74
C ASN A 166 3.19 5.58 22.42
N LYS A 167 3.11 4.86 23.54
CA LYS A 167 4.30 4.26 24.20
C LYS A 167 5.00 3.24 23.30
N MET A 168 4.27 2.59 22.40
CA MET A 168 4.80 1.59 21.47
C MET A 168 5.22 2.16 20.12
N GLU A 169 4.94 3.43 19.84
CA GLU A 169 5.35 4.07 18.59
C GLU A 169 6.87 4.04 18.42
N GLU A 170 7.62 4.31 19.49
CA GLU A 170 9.09 4.24 19.47
C GLU A 170 9.58 2.80 19.24
N ASP A 171 8.90 1.78 19.79
CA ASP A 171 9.20 0.37 19.52
C ASP A 171 8.88 -0.02 18.05
N ASN A 172 7.76 0.48 17.50
CA ASN A 172 7.39 0.26 16.10
C ASN A 172 8.41 0.87 15.14
N GLU A 173 8.83 2.12 15.39
CA GLU A 173 9.82 2.78 14.54
C GLU A 173 11.14 1.98 14.46
N ALA A 174 11.57 1.36 15.57
CA ALA A 174 12.75 0.50 15.59
C ALA A 174 12.54 -0.83 14.85
N ILE A 175 11.33 -1.40 14.88
CA ILE A 175 10.96 -2.57 14.06
C ILE A 175 11.03 -2.24 12.58
N ASP A 176 10.48 -1.11 12.17
CA ASP A 176 10.51 -0.67 10.76
C ASP A 176 11.97 -0.58 10.29
N ALA A 177 12.84 0.07 11.07
CA ALA A 177 14.27 0.16 10.76
C ALA A 177 14.98 -1.21 10.77
N PHE A 178 14.58 -2.14 11.64
CA PHE A 178 15.14 -3.49 11.67
C PHE A 178 14.70 -4.33 10.46
N ASN A 179 13.46 -4.17 10.02
CA ASN A 179 12.93 -4.83 8.83
C ASN A 179 13.65 -4.32 7.56
N ASP A 180 13.89 -3.01 7.44
CA ASP A 180 14.67 -2.42 6.34
C ASP A 180 16.05 -3.07 6.24
N ILE A 181 16.76 -3.22 7.37
CA ILE A 181 18.06 -3.91 7.44
C ILE A 181 17.94 -5.38 7.00
N GLY A 182 16.88 -6.07 7.39
CA GLY A 182 16.59 -7.44 6.96
C GLY A 182 16.45 -7.56 5.44
N GLU A 183 15.67 -6.66 4.81
CA GLU A 183 15.48 -6.63 3.36
C GLU A 183 16.77 -6.27 2.61
N SER A 184 17.49 -5.25 3.06
CA SER A 184 18.77 -4.82 2.50
C SER A 184 19.83 -5.93 2.61
N SER A 185 19.83 -6.68 3.72
CA SER A 185 20.68 -7.86 3.90
C SER A 185 20.38 -8.97 2.89
N GLU A 186 19.10 -9.19 2.57
CA GLU A 186 18.70 -10.19 1.58
C GLU A 186 19.12 -9.78 0.16
N LYS A 187 18.89 -8.51 -0.20
CA LYS A 187 19.33 -7.94 -1.49
C LYS A 187 20.85 -8.09 -1.66
N LEU A 188 21.61 -7.80 -0.60
CA LEU A 188 23.05 -7.96 -0.58
C LEU A 188 23.48 -9.43 -0.77
N LEU A 189 22.86 -10.39 -0.07
CA LEU A 189 23.15 -11.82 -0.24
C LEU A 189 22.88 -12.31 -1.69
N LYS A 190 21.79 -11.86 -2.31
CA LYS A 190 21.44 -12.18 -3.71
C LYS A 190 22.44 -11.59 -4.72
N GLU A 191 22.90 -10.36 -4.50
CA GLU A 191 23.90 -9.74 -5.36
C GLU A 191 25.29 -10.41 -5.19
N ILE A 192 25.63 -10.86 -3.98
CA ILE A 192 26.85 -11.67 -3.74
C ILE A 192 26.79 -13.01 -4.47
N ASP A 193 25.63 -13.68 -4.52
CA ASP A 193 25.43 -14.91 -5.31
C ASP A 193 25.62 -14.65 -6.80
N THR A 194 25.03 -13.56 -7.30
CA THR A 194 25.20 -13.11 -8.68
C THR A 194 26.68 -12.87 -9.00
N TYR A 195 27.41 -12.19 -8.12
CA TYR A 195 28.85 -11.96 -8.25
C TYR A 195 29.63 -13.29 -8.31
N HIS A 196 29.29 -14.27 -7.47
CA HIS A 196 29.91 -15.59 -7.48
C HIS A 196 29.66 -16.36 -8.78
N SER A 197 28.43 -16.34 -9.30
CA SER A 197 28.08 -16.97 -10.58
C SER A 197 28.86 -16.41 -11.77
N LEU A 198 29.14 -15.10 -11.76
CA LEU A 198 29.96 -14.43 -12.77
C LEU A 198 31.44 -14.85 -12.67
N LEU A 199 31.98 -14.99 -11.46
CA LEU A 199 33.33 -15.51 -11.26
C LEU A 199 33.47 -16.96 -11.71
N LEU A 200 32.47 -17.81 -11.44
CA LEU A 200 32.41 -19.19 -11.95
C LEU A 200 32.47 -19.23 -13.48
N SER A 201 31.68 -18.38 -14.13
CA SER A 201 31.67 -18.28 -15.61
C SER A 201 33.03 -17.84 -16.17
N LEU A 202 33.72 -16.91 -15.50
CA LEU A 202 35.08 -16.50 -15.87
C LEU A 202 36.11 -17.63 -15.66
N LYS A 203 35.89 -18.50 -14.67
CA LYS A 203 36.74 -19.68 -14.46
C LYS A 203 36.50 -20.76 -15.50
N ASP A 204 35.25 -20.97 -15.90
CA ASP A 204 34.92 -21.91 -16.98
C ASP A 204 35.61 -21.50 -18.29
N TYR A 205 35.81 -20.19 -18.50
CA TYR A 205 36.60 -19.70 -19.62
C TYR A 205 38.10 -20.06 -19.51
N GLU A 206 38.68 -20.04 -18.31
CA GLU A 206 40.06 -20.50 -18.11
C GLU A 206 40.20 -21.97 -18.53
N LYS A 207 39.26 -22.82 -18.10
CA LYS A 207 39.24 -24.23 -18.49
C LYS A 207 39.02 -24.41 -20.00
N TYR A 208 38.08 -23.65 -20.57
CA TYR A 208 37.83 -23.63 -22.01
C TYR A 208 39.08 -23.26 -22.81
N LEU A 209 39.85 -22.27 -22.35
CA LEU A 209 41.11 -21.89 -23.00
C LEU A 209 42.12 -23.03 -22.98
N GLU A 210 42.21 -23.78 -21.87
CA GLU A 210 43.10 -24.95 -21.75
C GLU A 210 42.66 -26.12 -22.63
N ASP A 211 41.36 -26.39 -22.70
CA ASP A 211 40.77 -27.39 -23.60
C ASP A 211 41.03 -27.02 -25.07
N LEU A 212 40.90 -25.72 -25.40
CA LEU A 212 41.18 -25.21 -26.73
C LEU A 212 42.68 -25.33 -27.09
N LYS A 213 43.58 -25.00 -26.16
CA LYS A 213 45.03 -25.22 -26.33
C LYS A 213 45.34 -26.68 -26.61
N THR A 214 44.74 -27.58 -25.84
CA THR A 214 44.93 -29.03 -25.98
C THR A 214 44.42 -29.54 -27.33
N ALA A 215 43.23 -29.11 -27.75
CA ALA A 215 42.62 -29.54 -29.00
C ALA A 215 43.40 -29.03 -30.23
N VAL A 216 43.81 -27.75 -30.24
CA VAL A 216 44.59 -27.15 -31.33
C VAL A 216 46.00 -27.75 -31.39
N GLY A 217 46.64 -27.98 -30.24
CA GLY A 217 47.93 -28.65 -30.16
C GLY A 217 47.87 -30.10 -30.68
N ALA A 218 46.82 -30.84 -30.34
CA ALA A 218 46.61 -32.20 -30.85
C ALA A 218 46.34 -32.23 -32.36
N TYR A 219 45.64 -31.22 -32.90
CA TYR A 219 45.43 -31.08 -34.34
C TYR A 219 46.76 -30.85 -35.07
N GLY A 220 47.57 -29.89 -34.61
CA GLY A 220 48.92 -29.67 -35.15
C GLY A 220 49.83 -30.89 -35.04
N GLY A 221 49.83 -31.57 -33.89
CA GLY A 221 50.64 -32.76 -33.64
C GLY A 221 50.34 -33.93 -34.60
N VAL A 222 49.05 -34.21 -34.87
CA VAL A 222 48.67 -35.25 -35.85
C VAL A 222 49.14 -34.91 -37.25
N LEU A 223 49.08 -33.63 -37.67
CA LEU A 223 49.59 -33.21 -38.97
C LEU A 223 51.12 -33.39 -39.06
N THR A 224 51.86 -33.07 -37.99
CA THR A 224 53.31 -33.27 -37.92
C THR A 224 53.70 -34.75 -37.94
N GLU A 225 52.95 -35.61 -37.24
CA GLU A 225 53.17 -37.06 -37.25
C GLU A 225 52.94 -37.65 -38.65
N ILE A 226 51.87 -37.23 -39.33
CA ILE A 226 51.57 -37.67 -40.69
C ILE A 226 52.63 -37.17 -41.67
N TYR A 227 53.00 -35.90 -41.60
CA TYR A 227 54.03 -35.32 -42.47
C TYR A 227 55.40 -36.00 -42.30
N SER A 228 55.77 -36.33 -41.06
CA SER A 228 57.03 -37.01 -40.74
C SER A 228 57.00 -38.52 -40.97
N SER A 229 55.84 -39.09 -41.31
CA SER A 229 55.68 -40.53 -41.50
C SER A 229 56.37 -41.01 -42.79
N ASN A 230 56.93 -42.22 -42.73
CA ASN A 230 57.53 -42.85 -43.90
C ASN A 230 56.47 -43.12 -44.99
N ASP A 231 55.20 -43.23 -44.61
CA ASP A 231 54.06 -43.42 -45.52
C ASP A 231 53.75 -42.17 -46.34
N TYR A 232 53.84 -40.98 -45.74
CA TYR A 232 53.69 -39.72 -46.48
C TYR A 232 54.86 -39.48 -47.45
N VAL A 233 56.09 -39.85 -47.07
CA VAL A 233 57.26 -39.78 -47.97
C VAL A 233 57.08 -40.69 -49.19
N LYS A 234 56.54 -41.90 -48.99
CA LYS A 234 56.18 -42.80 -50.09
C LYS A 234 55.06 -42.24 -50.96
N TYR A 235 54.00 -41.71 -50.34
CA TYR A 235 52.88 -41.08 -51.04
C TYR A 235 53.32 -39.89 -51.91
N LYS A 236 54.22 -39.04 -51.41
CA LYS A 236 54.77 -37.91 -52.17
C LYS A 236 55.63 -38.37 -53.36
N LYS A 237 56.54 -39.33 -53.14
CA LYS A 237 57.34 -39.95 -54.22
C LYS A 237 56.47 -40.60 -55.31
N PHE A 238 55.35 -41.20 -54.91
CA PHE A 238 54.35 -41.74 -55.83
C PHE A 238 53.68 -40.64 -56.67
N LEU A 239 53.28 -39.53 -56.05
CA LEU A 239 52.66 -38.41 -56.76
C LEU A 239 53.63 -37.73 -57.75
N ASP A 240 54.90 -37.56 -57.39
CA ASP A 240 55.93 -36.94 -58.24
C ASP A 240 56.27 -37.79 -59.49
N ASN A 241 56.11 -39.12 -59.42
CA ASN A 241 56.42 -40.08 -60.51
C ASN A 241 55.18 -40.85 -61.01
N LYS A 242 53.99 -40.28 -60.79
CA LYS A 242 52.68 -40.96 -60.92
C LYS A 242 52.52 -41.73 -62.23
N ASP A 243 52.80 -41.10 -63.37
CA ASP A 243 52.58 -41.71 -64.69
C ASP A 243 53.50 -42.92 -64.91
N LYS A 244 54.77 -42.82 -64.51
CA LYS A 244 55.77 -43.89 -64.65
C LYS A 244 55.49 -45.09 -63.74
N ILE A 245 55.05 -44.85 -62.51
CA ILE A 245 54.73 -45.91 -61.55
C ILE A 245 53.44 -46.65 -61.94
N LEU A 246 52.44 -45.92 -62.46
CA LEU A 246 51.20 -46.55 -62.94
C LEU A 246 51.44 -47.42 -64.18
N GLU A 247 52.31 -46.97 -65.08
CA GLU A 247 52.71 -47.72 -66.28
C GLU A 247 53.52 -48.96 -65.90
N ALA A 248 54.53 -48.82 -65.03
CA ALA A 248 55.30 -49.96 -64.50
C ALA A 248 54.44 -50.98 -63.72
N LYS A 249 53.42 -50.53 -62.97
CA LYS A 249 52.47 -51.44 -62.30
C LYS A 249 51.62 -52.22 -63.30
N ARG A 250 51.07 -51.55 -64.33
CA ARG A 250 50.30 -52.23 -65.38
C ARG A 250 51.17 -53.20 -66.16
N GLU A 251 52.40 -52.80 -66.46
CA GLU A 251 53.38 -53.64 -67.17
C GLU A 251 53.77 -54.85 -66.32
N LYS A 252 54.01 -54.69 -65.01
CA LYS A 252 54.20 -55.80 -64.07
C LYS A 252 52.99 -56.75 -64.02
N GLU A 253 51.78 -56.23 -63.85
CA GLU A 253 50.56 -57.04 -63.80
C GLU A 253 50.31 -57.79 -65.11
N GLN A 254 50.68 -57.21 -66.26
CA GLN A 254 50.58 -57.86 -67.57
C GLN A 254 51.65 -58.94 -67.77
N LEU A 255 52.89 -58.69 -67.37
CA LEU A 255 54.00 -59.65 -67.47
C LEU A 255 53.81 -60.82 -66.49
N GLU A 256 53.34 -60.57 -65.27
CA GLU A 256 52.99 -61.62 -64.29
C GLU A 256 51.80 -62.47 -64.75
N ALA A 257 50.79 -61.86 -65.40
CA ALA A 257 49.67 -62.61 -65.98
C ALA A 257 50.04 -63.42 -67.24
N ALA A 258 51.17 -63.09 -67.88
CA ALA A 258 51.72 -63.79 -69.04
C ALA A 258 52.81 -64.83 -68.69
N ASP A 259 53.13 -65.01 -67.41
CA ASP A 259 54.20 -65.90 -66.90
C ASP A 259 55.63 -65.53 -67.41
N GLU A 260 55.87 -64.24 -67.69
CA GLU A 260 57.17 -63.70 -68.15
C GLU A 260 58.01 -63.08 -67.01
N GLU A 261 59.35 -63.11 -67.14
CA GLU A 261 60.29 -62.67 -66.10
C GLU A 261 60.34 -61.13 -66.02
N VAL A 262 59.75 -60.56 -64.96
CA VAL A 262 59.70 -59.10 -64.72
C VAL A 262 61.09 -58.56 -64.35
N SER A 263 61.55 -57.49 -65.00
CA SER A 263 62.83 -56.84 -64.67
C SER A 263 62.83 -56.27 -63.24
N GLU A 264 63.99 -56.29 -62.58
CA GLU A 264 64.16 -55.73 -61.23
C GLU A 264 63.80 -54.22 -61.16
N GLU A 265 64.06 -53.47 -62.24
CA GLU A 265 63.68 -52.05 -62.32
C GLU A 265 62.15 -51.83 -62.33
N ILE A 266 61.39 -52.70 -63.01
CA ILE A 266 59.91 -52.63 -63.04
C ILE A 266 59.32 -53.08 -61.69
N LYS A 267 59.93 -54.06 -61.02
CA LYS A 267 59.54 -54.47 -59.65
C LYS A 267 59.75 -53.34 -58.64
N GLU A 268 60.91 -52.71 -58.62
CA GLU A 268 61.22 -51.62 -57.68
C GLU A 268 60.31 -50.38 -57.89
N LEU A 269 59.91 -50.09 -59.14
CA LEU A 269 58.99 -49.00 -59.45
C LEU A 269 57.54 -49.34 -59.11
N ALA A 270 57.10 -50.56 -59.38
CA ALA A 270 55.73 -51.01 -59.07
C ALA A 270 55.48 -51.20 -57.56
N GLU A 271 56.50 -51.54 -56.77
CA GLU A 271 56.43 -51.61 -55.29
C GLU A 271 56.24 -50.24 -54.63
N GLN A 272 56.50 -49.14 -55.35
CA GLN A 272 56.26 -47.77 -54.89
C GLN A 272 54.82 -47.29 -55.14
N TYR A 273 53.94 -48.15 -55.68
CA TYR A 273 52.53 -47.82 -55.88
C TYR A 273 51.79 -47.62 -54.55
N VAL A 274 51.08 -46.50 -54.43
CA VAL A 274 50.17 -46.21 -53.31
C VAL A 274 48.77 -45.97 -53.86
N ASP A 275 47.76 -46.61 -53.27
CA ASP A 275 46.37 -46.29 -53.58
C ASP A 275 45.99 -44.94 -52.95
N VAL A 276 45.81 -43.94 -53.80
CA VAL A 276 45.53 -42.55 -53.42
C VAL A 276 44.20 -42.41 -52.69
N GLU A 277 43.16 -43.13 -53.12
CA GLU A 277 41.83 -43.00 -52.48
C GLU A 277 41.84 -43.62 -51.08
N THR A 278 42.47 -44.78 -50.94
CA THR A 278 42.66 -45.45 -49.65
C THR A 278 43.51 -44.61 -48.70
N TYR A 279 44.65 -44.07 -49.18
CA TYR A 279 45.50 -43.18 -48.37
C TYR A 279 44.77 -41.92 -47.90
N ARG A 280 44.05 -41.23 -48.80
CA ARG A 280 43.27 -40.03 -48.45
C ARG A 280 42.17 -40.34 -47.43
N SER A 281 41.50 -41.49 -47.55
CA SER A 281 40.48 -41.93 -46.59
C SER A 281 41.08 -42.21 -45.21
N GLU A 282 42.22 -42.88 -45.15
CA GLU A 282 42.92 -43.18 -43.90
C GLU A 282 43.44 -41.92 -43.20
N MET A 283 43.97 -40.96 -43.95
CA MET A 283 44.43 -39.68 -43.39
C MET A 283 43.26 -38.82 -42.89
N ARG A 284 42.15 -38.74 -43.64
CA ARG A 284 40.92 -38.09 -43.17
C ARG A 284 40.39 -38.69 -41.87
N LYS A 285 40.39 -40.04 -41.75
CA LYS A 285 39.99 -40.71 -40.50
C LYS A 285 40.85 -40.32 -39.29
N LYS A 286 42.12 -39.98 -39.49
CA LYS A 286 43.03 -39.54 -38.42
C LYS A 286 42.91 -38.03 -38.14
N ILE A 287 42.73 -37.21 -39.17
CA ILE A 287 42.76 -35.74 -39.10
C ILE A 287 41.39 -35.15 -38.71
N ASP A 288 40.30 -35.58 -39.37
CA ASP A 288 38.97 -34.98 -39.24
C ASP A 288 38.46 -34.96 -37.78
N PRO A 289 38.65 -36.01 -36.94
CA PRO A 289 38.22 -35.96 -35.55
C PRO A 289 38.94 -34.89 -34.71
N LYS A 290 40.21 -34.63 -34.99
CA LYS A 290 41.02 -33.64 -34.27
C LYS A 290 40.74 -32.22 -34.75
N SER A 291 40.58 -32.05 -36.07
CA SER A 291 40.14 -30.79 -36.67
C SER A 291 38.78 -30.38 -36.11
N LYS A 292 37.80 -31.31 -36.12
CA LYS A 292 36.46 -31.07 -35.59
C LYS A 292 36.47 -30.68 -34.12
N ALA A 293 37.23 -31.38 -33.27
CA ALA A 293 37.33 -31.05 -31.85
C ALA A 293 37.87 -29.63 -31.59
N ALA A 294 38.82 -29.15 -32.39
CA ALA A 294 39.35 -27.79 -32.28
C ALA A 294 38.34 -26.74 -32.80
N VAL A 295 37.70 -27.01 -33.95
CA VAL A 295 36.70 -26.12 -34.57
C VAL A 295 35.46 -25.97 -33.69
N ASP A 296 34.91 -27.06 -33.16
CA ASP A 296 33.72 -27.05 -32.31
C ASP A 296 33.92 -26.19 -31.05
N LEU A 297 35.14 -26.15 -30.50
CA LEU A 297 35.50 -25.28 -29.38
C LEU A 297 35.63 -23.81 -29.83
N LEU A 298 36.30 -23.55 -30.96
CA LEU A 298 36.49 -22.21 -31.52
C LEU A 298 35.18 -21.49 -31.89
N ASP A 299 34.18 -22.25 -32.29
CA ASP A 299 32.85 -21.74 -32.68
C ASP A 299 31.93 -21.50 -31.48
N ARG A 300 32.37 -21.82 -30.26
CA ARG A 300 31.59 -21.62 -29.02
C ARG A 300 31.50 -20.12 -28.71
N ASP A 301 30.31 -19.64 -28.34
CA ASP A 301 30.04 -18.21 -28.14
C ASP A 301 30.73 -17.56 -26.92
N LEU A 302 31.46 -18.33 -26.11
CA LEU A 302 32.16 -17.85 -24.90
C LEU A 302 33.06 -16.63 -25.16
N PHE A 303 33.79 -16.58 -26.27
CA PHE A 303 34.62 -15.40 -26.61
C PHE A 303 33.81 -14.10 -26.73
N ARG A 304 32.52 -14.17 -27.05
CA ARG A 304 31.63 -13.00 -27.20
C ARG A 304 31.13 -12.48 -25.86
N ASP A 305 30.91 -13.37 -24.90
CA ASP A 305 30.23 -13.04 -23.65
C ASP A 305 31.19 -12.49 -22.58
N ILE A 306 32.48 -12.83 -22.65
CA ILE A 306 33.50 -12.45 -21.66
C ILE A 306 33.57 -10.93 -21.38
N PRO A 307 33.64 -10.03 -22.39
CA PRO A 307 33.68 -8.60 -22.12
C PRO A 307 32.47 -8.09 -21.35
N ARG A 308 31.28 -8.66 -21.64
CA ARG A 308 30.03 -8.35 -20.96
C ARG A 308 30.05 -8.87 -19.52
N MET A 309 30.48 -10.12 -19.31
CA MET A 309 30.61 -10.72 -17.97
C MET A 309 31.56 -9.91 -17.07
N ILE A 310 32.69 -9.44 -17.59
CA ILE A 310 33.63 -8.59 -16.85
C ILE A 310 32.99 -7.24 -16.46
N ASP A 311 32.16 -6.65 -17.33
CA ASP A 311 31.43 -5.42 -17.00
C ASP A 311 30.31 -5.65 -15.99
N GLU A 312 29.58 -6.75 -16.11
CA GLU A 312 28.55 -7.14 -15.15
C GLU A 312 29.15 -7.43 -13.77
N LEU A 313 30.34 -8.07 -13.70
CA LEU A 313 31.06 -8.31 -12.45
C LEU A 313 31.44 -6.98 -11.76
N LYS A 314 31.92 -6.00 -12.51
CA LYS A 314 32.23 -4.66 -11.99
C LYS A 314 30.99 -3.94 -11.48
N LYS A 315 29.89 -4.00 -12.23
CA LYS A 315 28.61 -3.41 -11.80
C LYS A 315 28.09 -4.06 -10.53
N SER A 316 28.21 -5.39 -10.43
CA SER A 316 27.82 -6.15 -9.25
C SER A 316 28.62 -5.75 -8.01
N ALA A 317 29.94 -5.60 -8.13
CA ALA A 317 30.78 -5.11 -7.04
C ALA A 317 30.37 -3.71 -6.53
N VAL A 318 30.05 -2.79 -7.44
CA VAL A 318 29.57 -1.43 -7.06
C VAL A 318 28.22 -1.49 -6.35
N LYS A 319 27.31 -2.36 -6.81
CA LYS A 319 26.02 -2.55 -6.11
C LYS A 319 26.20 -3.10 -4.70
N ILE A 320 27.10 -4.08 -4.52
CA ILE A 320 27.45 -4.63 -3.21
C ILE A 320 27.91 -3.51 -2.26
N GLU A 321 28.79 -2.62 -2.73
CA GLU A 321 29.26 -1.46 -1.94
C GLU A 321 28.11 -0.50 -1.58
N ASN A 322 27.22 -0.23 -2.52
CA ASN A 322 26.05 0.62 -2.28
C ASN A 322 25.13 0.01 -1.21
N TYR A 323 24.80 -1.29 -1.31
CA TYR A 323 23.97 -1.97 -0.32
C TYR A 323 24.62 -2.02 1.07
N ILE A 324 25.94 -2.20 1.15
CA ILE A 324 26.65 -2.14 2.43
C ILE A 324 26.59 -0.74 3.04
N THR A 325 26.67 0.30 2.20
CA THR A 325 26.54 1.69 2.65
C THR A 325 25.13 1.98 3.15
N GLU A 326 24.10 1.51 2.43
CA GLU A 326 22.69 1.58 2.81
C GLU A 326 22.45 0.91 4.17
N ILE A 327 22.91 -0.33 4.36
CA ILE A 327 22.82 -1.04 5.65
C ILE A 327 23.50 -0.27 6.78
N LYS A 328 24.63 0.40 6.51
CA LYS A 328 25.32 1.21 7.51
C LYS A 328 24.49 2.44 7.92
N GLU A 329 23.87 3.12 6.96
CA GLU A 329 22.98 4.25 7.21
C GLU A 329 21.73 3.79 7.98
N GLU A 330 21.14 2.66 7.60
CA GLU A 330 20.01 2.03 8.29
C GLU A 330 20.37 1.65 9.74
N LEU A 331 21.57 1.12 10.00
CA LEU A 331 22.06 0.82 11.35
C LEU A 331 22.21 2.09 12.20
N GLU A 332 22.67 3.21 11.63
CA GLU A 332 22.73 4.49 12.34
C GLU A 332 21.33 5.06 12.65
N VAL A 333 20.35 4.82 11.76
CA VAL A 333 18.94 5.16 12.00
C VAL A 333 18.37 4.29 13.12
N LEU A 334 18.64 2.98 13.09
CA LEU A 334 18.22 2.05 14.12
C LEU A 334 18.78 2.44 15.50
N ASP A 335 20.08 2.78 15.59
CA ASP A 335 20.71 3.21 16.85
C ASP A 335 20.00 4.39 17.50
N LYS A 336 19.61 5.39 16.71
CA LYS A 336 18.89 6.57 17.21
C LYS A 336 17.50 6.23 17.73
N LYS A 337 16.83 5.28 17.08
CA LYS A 337 15.48 4.83 17.47
C LYS A 337 15.54 3.99 18.75
N LEU A 338 16.53 3.09 18.84
CA LEU A 338 16.75 2.21 20.00
C LEU A 338 16.95 2.95 21.32
N GLU A 339 17.43 4.21 21.33
CA GLU A 339 17.60 5.01 22.55
C GLU A 339 16.29 5.23 23.34
N LYS A 340 15.15 5.20 22.64
CA LYS A 340 13.83 5.48 23.22
C LYS A 340 12.94 4.24 23.36
N CYS A 341 13.36 3.11 22.81
CA CYS A 341 12.61 1.86 22.84
C CYS A 341 12.62 1.20 24.23
N SER A 342 11.72 0.24 24.40
CA SER A 342 11.68 -0.62 25.58
C SER A 342 12.96 -1.47 25.72
N GLU A 343 13.38 -1.72 26.96
CA GLU A 343 14.64 -2.40 27.28
C GLU A 343 14.80 -3.78 26.62
N ASP A 344 13.70 -4.55 26.51
CA ASP A 344 13.71 -5.90 25.94
C ASP A 344 13.90 -5.88 24.42
N VAL A 345 13.19 -4.99 23.72
CA VAL A 345 13.34 -4.77 22.27
C VAL A 345 14.73 -4.24 21.99
N ARG A 346 15.19 -3.26 22.77
CA ARG A 346 16.52 -2.65 22.63
C ARG A 346 17.64 -3.69 22.73
N LYS A 347 17.67 -4.48 23.81
CA LYS A 347 18.69 -5.54 23.99
C LYS A 347 18.57 -6.63 22.93
N GLY A 348 17.34 -7.00 22.57
CA GLY A 348 17.07 -8.00 21.54
C GLY A 348 17.66 -7.62 20.19
N MET A 349 17.31 -6.44 19.68
CA MET A 349 17.77 -5.92 18.39
C MET A 349 19.26 -5.60 18.39
N GLU A 350 19.80 -4.98 19.45
CA GLU A 350 21.23 -4.70 19.58
C GLU A 350 22.08 -5.98 19.44
N GLU A 351 21.61 -7.10 20.00
CA GLU A 351 22.30 -8.39 19.92
C GLU A 351 22.19 -9.04 18.53
N ASP A 352 21.05 -8.88 17.85
CA ASP A 352 20.82 -9.40 16.50
C ASP A 352 21.73 -8.69 15.48
N VAL A 353 21.87 -7.36 15.57
CA VAL A 353 22.66 -6.56 14.62
C VAL A 353 24.13 -6.36 15.01
N LYS A 354 24.55 -6.79 16.21
CA LYS A 354 25.90 -6.52 16.76
C LYS A 354 27.04 -6.83 15.78
N GLU A 355 26.99 -8.01 15.17
CA GLU A 355 28.01 -8.49 14.24
C GLU A 355 27.89 -7.84 12.85
N MET A 356 26.73 -7.27 12.51
CA MET A 356 26.50 -6.59 11.23
C MET A 356 27.24 -5.25 11.16
N ARG A 357 27.59 -4.65 12.30
CA ARG A 357 28.34 -3.38 12.37
C ARG A 357 29.75 -3.47 11.79
N THR A 358 30.31 -4.67 11.68
CA THR A 358 31.63 -4.90 11.07
C THR A 358 31.53 -5.25 9.57
N ILE A 359 30.34 -5.20 8.96
CA ILE A 359 30.15 -5.63 7.58
C ILE A 359 30.87 -4.75 6.55
N ALA A 360 31.07 -3.48 6.88
CA ALA A 360 31.78 -2.51 6.05
C ALA A 360 33.23 -2.93 5.75
N ASP A 361 33.86 -3.71 6.63
CA ASP A 361 35.24 -4.18 6.45
C ASP A 361 35.37 -5.15 5.26
N PHE A 362 34.26 -5.72 4.77
CA PHE A 362 34.25 -6.72 3.70
C PHE A 362 33.98 -6.16 2.30
N SER A 363 33.44 -4.94 2.15
CA SER A 363 33.12 -4.36 0.83
C SER A 363 34.36 -4.23 -0.05
N GLN A 364 35.48 -3.82 0.56
CA GLN A 364 36.75 -3.60 -0.10
C GLN A 364 37.26 -4.85 -0.82
N MET A 365 36.98 -6.05 -0.30
CA MET A 365 37.40 -7.32 -0.89
C MET A 365 36.81 -7.55 -2.30
N PHE A 366 35.57 -7.13 -2.54
CA PHE A 366 34.90 -7.30 -3.84
C PHE A 366 35.41 -6.31 -4.89
N ILE A 367 35.72 -5.09 -4.44
CA ILE A 367 36.24 -4.02 -5.30
C ILE A 367 37.69 -4.30 -5.70
N GLU A 368 38.52 -4.81 -4.78
CA GLU A 368 39.92 -5.14 -5.04
C GLU A 368 40.08 -6.13 -6.21
N VAL A 369 39.21 -7.14 -6.30
CA VAL A 369 39.20 -8.08 -7.44
C VAL A 369 38.93 -7.34 -8.76
N CYS A 370 38.01 -6.38 -8.76
CA CYS A 370 37.65 -5.59 -9.94
C CYS A 370 38.70 -4.53 -10.31
N LEU A 371 39.49 -4.06 -9.33
CA LEU A 371 40.56 -3.08 -9.52
C LEU A 371 41.85 -3.68 -10.08
N ASN A 372 42.01 -5.01 -9.97
CA ASN A 372 43.16 -5.73 -10.49
C ASN A 372 43.41 -5.38 -11.98
N GLU A 373 44.61 -4.86 -12.28
CA GLU A 373 44.98 -4.44 -13.63
C GLU A 373 44.98 -5.62 -14.62
N GLU A 374 45.35 -6.81 -14.16
CA GLU A 374 45.40 -8.02 -14.99
C GLU A 374 43.99 -8.48 -15.42
N LEU A 375 42.96 -8.27 -14.58
CA LEU A 375 41.56 -8.50 -14.95
C LEU A 375 41.05 -7.46 -15.97
N LYS A 376 41.55 -6.21 -15.93
CA LYS A 376 41.20 -5.20 -16.94
C LYS A 376 41.76 -5.61 -18.32
N ASP A 377 42.95 -6.20 -18.33
CA ASP A 377 43.60 -6.68 -19.54
C ASP A 377 42.93 -7.93 -20.13
N ASN A 378 42.16 -8.69 -19.34
CA ASN A 378 41.43 -9.87 -19.84
C ASN A 378 40.46 -9.58 -20.99
N LYS A 379 39.89 -8.38 -21.07
CA LYS A 379 39.09 -8.00 -22.26
C LYS A 379 39.96 -7.94 -23.53
N GLY A 380 41.15 -7.36 -23.43
CA GLY A 380 42.12 -7.30 -24.51
C GLY A 380 42.69 -8.68 -24.82
N ASN A 381 43.00 -9.46 -23.79
CA ASN A 381 43.52 -10.83 -23.91
C ASN A 381 42.50 -11.76 -24.58
N ASN A 382 41.21 -11.67 -24.22
CA ASN A 382 40.14 -12.43 -24.87
C ASN A 382 40.11 -12.16 -26.39
N ASN A 383 40.18 -10.90 -26.80
CA ASN A 383 40.20 -10.55 -28.22
C ASN A 383 41.47 -11.04 -28.92
N ARG A 384 42.64 -10.87 -28.28
CA ARG A 384 43.93 -11.38 -28.78
C ARG A 384 43.91 -12.91 -28.95
N ASN A 385 43.41 -13.64 -27.95
CA ASN A 385 43.28 -15.09 -27.97
C ASN A 385 42.33 -15.55 -29.07
N LYS A 386 41.17 -14.89 -29.23
CA LYS A 386 40.23 -15.20 -30.32
C LYS A 386 40.90 -15.10 -31.68
N ILE A 387 41.57 -13.97 -31.95
CA ILE A 387 42.29 -13.73 -33.21
C ILE A 387 43.40 -14.76 -33.40
N TYR A 388 44.15 -15.04 -32.33
CA TYR A 388 45.27 -15.98 -32.36
C TYR A 388 44.82 -17.40 -32.70
N PHE A 389 43.84 -17.96 -31.99
CA PHE A 389 43.34 -19.31 -32.28
C PHE A 389 42.62 -19.42 -33.62
N HIS A 390 41.86 -18.39 -34.03
CA HIS A 390 41.27 -18.35 -35.37
C HIS A 390 42.35 -18.34 -36.46
N GLY A 391 43.43 -17.60 -36.28
CA GLY A 391 44.50 -17.57 -37.25
C GLY A 391 45.29 -18.89 -37.29
N LEU A 392 45.53 -19.55 -36.15
CA LEU A 392 46.15 -20.88 -36.15
C LEU A 392 45.36 -21.92 -36.96
N VAL A 393 44.03 -21.93 -36.82
CA VAL A 393 43.18 -22.95 -37.44
C VAL A 393 42.78 -22.59 -38.88
N TYR A 394 42.40 -21.34 -39.14
CA TYR A 394 41.78 -20.94 -40.42
C TYR A 394 42.66 -20.06 -41.32
N ASN A 395 43.32 -19.03 -40.78
CA ASN A 395 43.83 -17.92 -41.61
C ASN A 395 45.36 -17.88 -41.78
N GLY A 396 46.12 -18.58 -40.94
CA GLY A 396 47.58 -18.45 -40.81
C GLY A 396 47.97 -17.21 -40.00
N ILE A 397 49.14 -17.26 -39.33
CA ILE A 397 49.70 -16.17 -38.51
C ILE A 397 51.22 -16.17 -38.66
N ASP A 398 51.87 -15.01 -38.72
CA ASP A 398 53.33 -14.83 -38.60
C ASP A 398 54.19 -15.80 -39.44
N GLY A 399 53.81 -16.02 -40.69
CA GLY A 399 54.53 -16.92 -41.61
C GLY A 399 54.19 -18.41 -41.46
N TYR A 400 53.31 -18.77 -40.53
CA TYR A 400 52.76 -20.12 -40.39
C TYR A 400 51.53 -20.33 -41.27
N LYS A 401 51.47 -21.48 -41.95
CA LYS A 401 50.28 -21.90 -42.70
C LYS A 401 49.18 -22.37 -41.72
N ALA A 402 47.92 -22.04 -42.01
CA ALA A 402 46.78 -22.46 -41.19
C ALA A 402 46.66 -23.99 -41.14
N LEU A 403 46.26 -24.55 -39.99
CA LEU A 403 46.13 -26.00 -39.81
C LEU A 403 45.11 -26.62 -40.78
N ASN A 404 43.98 -25.96 -41.06
CA ASN A 404 42.99 -26.46 -42.03
C ASN A 404 43.52 -26.45 -43.47
N VAL A 405 44.36 -25.48 -43.82
CA VAL A 405 44.98 -25.44 -45.15
C VAL A 405 46.03 -26.55 -45.24
N LEU A 406 46.87 -26.70 -44.22
CA LEU A 406 47.89 -27.75 -44.15
C LEU A 406 47.28 -29.16 -44.17
N ALA A 407 46.18 -29.39 -43.45
CA ALA A 407 45.46 -30.65 -43.48
C ALA A 407 45.02 -31.03 -44.90
N ASN A 408 44.48 -30.05 -45.65
CA ASN A 408 44.11 -30.27 -47.05
C ASN A 408 45.34 -30.54 -47.93
N ASP A 409 46.45 -29.82 -47.73
CA ASP A 409 47.68 -30.01 -48.50
C ASP A 409 48.35 -31.36 -48.23
N ILE A 410 48.33 -31.85 -46.98
CA ILE A 410 48.82 -33.19 -46.61
C ILE A 410 47.98 -34.28 -47.30
N ILE A 411 46.66 -34.09 -47.34
CA ILE A 411 45.73 -35.04 -48.00
C ILE A 411 45.90 -34.98 -49.53
N SER A 412 46.04 -33.79 -50.12
CA SER A 412 46.20 -33.62 -51.57
C SER A 412 47.59 -34.03 -52.07
N GLY A 413 48.62 -33.87 -51.23
CA GLY A 413 50.03 -34.10 -51.55
C GLY A 413 50.75 -32.87 -52.10
N GLU A 414 50.12 -31.69 -52.06
CA GLU A 414 50.58 -30.45 -52.70
C GLU A 414 51.48 -29.59 -51.79
N ILE A 415 52.12 -30.17 -50.78
CA ILE A 415 53.07 -29.44 -49.94
C ILE A 415 54.37 -29.14 -50.73
N GLU A 416 54.58 -27.88 -51.09
CA GLU A 416 55.80 -27.39 -51.73
C GLU A 416 56.76 -26.73 -50.72
N GLY A 417 58.01 -27.20 -50.67
CA GLY A 417 59.11 -26.59 -49.91
C GLY A 417 59.12 -26.87 -48.40
N ASN A 418 59.98 -26.14 -47.67
CA ASN A 418 59.98 -26.11 -46.20
C ASN A 418 58.84 -25.21 -45.73
N VAL A 419 57.68 -25.80 -45.43
CA VAL A 419 56.56 -25.08 -44.83
C VAL A 419 56.80 -24.98 -43.33
N TYR A 420 56.59 -23.80 -42.75
CA TYR A 420 56.52 -23.63 -41.30
C TYR A 420 55.05 -23.69 -40.90
N TRP A 421 54.71 -24.59 -39.98
CA TRP A 421 53.39 -24.68 -39.37
C TRP A 421 53.54 -24.92 -37.87
N VAL A 422 52.44 -24.77 -37.15
CA VAL A 422 52.43 -24.90 -35.69
C VAL A 422 52.56 -26.38 -35.33
N ASP A 423 53.72 -26.76 -34.80
CA ASP A 423 54.06 -28.15 -34.48
C ASP A 423 54.36 -28.40 -32.99
N SER A 424 54.35 -27.35 -32.16
CA SER A 424 54.85 -27.42 -30.79
C SER A 424 53.84 -26.94 -29.74
N ALA A 425 53.92 -27.52 -28.54
CA ALA A 425 53.22 -27.04 -27.36
C ALA A 425 53.59 -25.58 -26.99
N ALA A 426 54.71 -25.05 -27.49
CA ALA A 426 55.18 -23.70 -27.17
C ALA A 426 54.35 -22.61 -27.87
N ASP A 427 53.83 -22.88 -29.07
CA ASP A 427 53.06 -21.90 -29.84
C ASP A 427 51.64 -21.73 -29.30
N VAL A 428 50.99 -22.83 -28.91
CA VAL A 428 49.65 -22.80 -28.34
C VAL A 428 49.62 -22.14 -26.95
N ASN A 429 50.77 -22.10 -26.27
CA ASN A 429 50.92 -21.47 -24.96
C ASN A 429 51.15 -19.94 -24.98
N LYS A 430 51.17 -19.31 -26.16
CA LYS A 430 51.25 -17.84 -26.29
C LYS A 430 49.95 -17.11 -25.90
N ALA A 431 48.86 -17.84 -25.68
CA ALA A 431 47.60 -17.25 -25.23
C ALA A 431 47.70 -16.78 -23.77
N GLU A 432 47.50 -15.48 -23.57
CA GLU A 432 47.53 -14.81 -22.26
C GLU A 432 46.14 -14.82 -21.64
N TRP A 433 46.02 -15.16 -20.36
CA TRP A 433 44.79 -15.01 -19.59
C TRP A 433 45.13 -14.87 -18.12
N TRP A 434 44.59 -13.83 -17.49
CA TRP A 434 44.70 -13.71 -16.04
C TRP A 434 43.82 -14.76 -15.38
N LYS A 435 44.45 -15.56 -14.53
CA LYS A 435 43.81 -16.63 -13.77
C LYS A 435 43.25 -16.06 -12.48
N ILE A 436 42.06 -16.52 -12.11
CA ILE A 436 41.44 -16.10 -10.87
C ILE A 436 42.32 -16.61 -9.70
N PRO A 437 42.73 -15.77 -8.74
CA PRO A 437 43.58 -16.18 -7.64
C PRO A 437 42.94 -17.29 -6.83
N GLU A 438 43.64 -18.43 -6.74
CA GLU A 438 43.23 -19.58 -5.94
C GLU A 438 44.14 -19.66 -4.72
N GLY A 439 43.57 -19.39 -3.56
CA GLY A 439 44.23 -19.50 -2.27
C GLY A 439 43.22 -19.59 -1.14
N PRO A 440 43.62 -20.06 0.05
CA PRO A 440 42.73 -20.15 1.21
C PRO A 440 42.12 -18.80 1.60
N ASP A 441 42.81 -17.69 1.32
CA ASP A 441 42.34 -16.34 1.62
C ASP A 441 41.63 -15.63 0.46
N SER A 442 41.61 -16.21 -0.75
CA SER A 442 41.05 -15.55 -1.93
C SER A 442 39.52 -15.49 -1.88
N LEU A 443 38.95 -14.39 -2.38
CA LEU A 443 37.50 -14.18 -2.42
C LEU A 443 36.79 -15.27 -3.22
N TYR A 444 37.39 -15.72 -4.32
CA TYR A 444 36.82 -16.79 -5.15
C TYR A 444 36.69 -18.11 -4.39
N THR A 445 37.76 -18.58 -3.72
CA THR A 445 37.69 -19.78 -2.87
C THR A 445 36.66 -19.60 -1.77
N LYS A 446 36.59 -18.37 -1.21
CA LYS A 446 35.64 -18.06 -0.15
C LYS A 446 34.19 -18.21 -0.59
N LEU A 447 33.84 -17.61 -1.72
CA LEU A 447 32.51 -17.70 -2.31
C LEU A 447 32.19 -19.11 -2.81
N GLN A 448 33.17 -19.80 -3.40
CA GLN A 448 32.97 -21.17 -3.87
C GLN A 448 32.57 -22.10 -2.73
N GLN A 449 33.23 -22.01 -1.57
CA GLN A 449 32.81 -22.81 -0.43
C GLN A 449 31.45 -22.38 0.12
N LEU A 450 31.13 -21.09 0.12
CA LEU A 450 29.85 -20.62 0.65
C LEU A 450 28.64 -21.07 -0.20
N TYR A 451 28.79 -21.17 -1.52
CA TYR A 451 27.68 -21.45 -2.45
C TYR A 451 27.70 -22.88 -3.03
N ASP A 452 28.81 -23.61 -2.95
CA ASP A 452 28.86 -25.02 -3.39
C ASP A 452 28.23 -25.94 -2.34
N SER A 453 27.05 -26.47 -2.67
CA SER A 453 26.28 -27.42 -1.84
C SER A 453 27.01 -28.73 -1.50
N ASN A 454 28.15 -29.05 -2.13
CA ASN A 454 28.95 -30.20 -1.76
C ASN A 454 29.85 -29.93 -0.55
N THR A 455 30.17 -28.67 -0.27
CA THR A 455 31.02 -28.27 0.84
C THR A 455 30.22 -28.18 2.14
N GLU A 456 30.92 -28.24 3.28
CA GLU A 456 30.26 -28.11 4.59
C GLU A 456 29.64 -26.72 4.78
N ALA A 457 30.33 -25.66 4.34
CA ALA A 457 29.83 -24.29 4.39
C ALA A 457 28.56 -24.10 3.54
N GLY A 458 28.57 -24.58 2.29
CA GLY A 458 27.43 -24.47 1.39
C GLY A 458 26.20 -25.26 1.84
N LYS A 459 26.39 -26.46 2.44
CA LYS A 459 25.28 -27.18 3.08
C LYS A 459 24.66 -26.38 4.21
N LYS A 460 25.49 -25.80 5.10
CA LYS A 460 25.02 -25.02 6.25
C LYS A 460 24.33 -23.73 5.85
N LYS A 461 24.82 -23.04 4.83
CA LYS A 461 24.12 -21.89 4.25
C LYS A 461 22.78 -22.31 3.65
N LYS A 462 22.75 -23.42 2.90
CA LYS A 462 21.51 -23.93 2.31
C LYS A 462 20.48 -24.29 3.38
N ASP A 463 20.88 -24.96 4.46
CA ASP A 463 20.00 -25.25 5.61
C ASP A 463 19.40 -23.95 6.20
N ALA A 464 20.21 -22.88 6.28
CA ALA A 464 19.76 -21.57 6.76
C ALA A 464 18.79 -20.87 5.78
N ASP A 465 19.07 -20.94 4.49
CA ASP A 465 18.18 -20.42 3.44
C ASP A 465 16.86 -21.19 3.39
N GLU A 466 16.88 -22.52 3.56
CA GLU A 466 15.68 -23.37 3.67
C GLU A 466 14.85 -23.01 4.92
N THR A 467 15.51 -22.73 6.06
CA THR A 467 14.84 -22.27 7.29
C THR A 467 14.16 -20.92 7.09
N LYS A 468 14.85 -19.98 6.45
CA LYS A 468 14.32 -18.65 6.12
C LYS A 468 13.14 -18.75 5.15
N GLU A 469 13.27 -19.55 4.09
CA GLU A 469 12.22 -19.75 3.10
C GLU A 469 10.99 -20.42 3.72
N ALA A 470 11.16 -21.40 4.61
CA ALA A 470 10.06 -21.98 5.37
C ALA A 470 9.31 -20.95 6.24
N ALA A 471 10.03 -20.03 6.89
CA ALA A 471 9.44 -18.94 7.67
C ALA A 471 8.69 -17.92 6.79
N ASN A 472 9.27 -17.53 5.65
CA ASN A 472 8.63 -16.65 4.69
C ASN A 472 7.36 -17.29 4.10
N ASN A 473 7.41 -18.57 3.71
CA ASN A 473 6.24 -19.29 3.21
C ASN A 473 5.11 -19.34 4.25
N LYS A 474 5.42 -19.54 5.53
CA LYS A 474 4.42 -19.51 6.61
C LYS A 474 3.82 -18.10 6.80
N THR A 475 4.63 -17.06 6.60
CA THR A 475 4.14 -15.66 6.58
C THR A 475 3.18 -15.45 5.41
N ASP A 476 3.56 -15.87 4.20
CA ASP A 476 2.72 -15.76 3.00
C ASP A 476 1.43 -16.57 3.11
N ASP A 477 1.49 -17.77 3.69
CA ASP A 477 0.32 -18.62 3.94
C ASP A 477 -0.64 -17.95 4.95
N ALA A 478 -0.11 -17.35 6.01
CA ALA A 478 -0.90 -16.55 6.96
C ALA A 478 -1.56 -15.33 6.28
N VAL A 479 -0.82 -14.66 5.38
CA VAL A 479 -1.34 -13.54 4.59
C VAL A 479 -2.49 -13.96 3.68
N LYS A 480 -2.32 -15.08 2.97
CA LYS A 480 -3.37 -15.65 2.12
C LYS A 480 -4.57 -16.10 2.92
N GLN A 481 -4.37 -16.78 4.05
CA GLN A 481 -5.46 -17.25 4.89
C GLN A 481 -6.40 -16.10 5.30
N ILE A 482 -5.87 -14.99 5.81
CA ILE A 482 -6.69 -13.84 6.19
C ILE A 482 -7.37 -13.20 4.97
N SER A 483 -6.66 -13.14 3.84
CA SER A 483 -7.13 -12.47 2.62
C SER A 483 -8.25 -13.25 1.90
N GLU A 484 -8.13 -14.57 1.81
CA GLU A 484 -9.06 -15.50 1.13
C GLU A 484 -10.32 -15.81 1.98
N GLU A 485 -10.26 -15.68 3.30
CA GLU A 485 -11.39 -15.96 4.21
C GLU A 485 -12.59 -14.98 4.08
N GLU A 486 -12.55 -13.97 3.21
CA GLU A 486 -13.56 -12.90 3.11
C GLU A 486 -14.25 -12.74 1.75
N GLU A 487 -14.40 -13.82 0.99
CA GLU A 487 -15.27 -13.78 -0.20
C GLU A 487 -16.77 -13.75 0.14
N ASP A 488 -17.19 -14.11 1.36
CA ASP A 488 -18.60 -14.17 1.76
C ASP A 488 -18.98 -13.04 2.74
N THR A 489 -19.43 -11.89 2.21
CA THR A 489 -20.12 -10.87 2.99
C THR A 489 -21.59 -10.77 2.61
N GLU A 490 -22.44 -10.57 3.61
CA GLU A 490 -23.88 -10.36 3.46
C GLU A 490 -24.28 -8.88 3.37
N ALA A 491 -23.29 -7.97 3.50
CA ALA A 491 -23.47 -6.52 3.42
C ALA A 491 -23.64 -6.06 1.96
N ARG A 492 -24.54 -5.09 1.74
CA ARG A 492 -24.84 -4.57 0.41
C ARG A 492 -23.72 -3.67 -0.11
N ASP A 493 -23.59 -3.55 -1.43
CA ASP A 493 -22.74 -2.55 -2.06
C ASP A 493 -23.53 -1.28 -2.41
N ILE A 494 -22.85 -0.14 -2.46
CA ILE A 494 -23.42 1.13 -2.90
C ILE A 494 -23.48 1.14 -4.44
N PRO A 495 -24.67 1.32 -5.04
CA PRO A 495 -24.83 1.34 -6.50
C PRO A 495 -24.11 2.53 -7.15
N ALA A 496 -23.54 2.33 -8.33
CA ALA A 496 -22.68 3.32 -8.99
C ALA A 496 -23.39 4.64 -9.35
N ASP A 497 -24.70 4.61 -9.55
CA ASP A 497 -25.55 5.79 -9.75
C ASP A 497 -25.71 6.59 -8.45
N VAL A 498 -25.90 5.89 -7.32
CA VAL A 498 -26.02 6.47 -5.97
C VAL A 498 -24.71 7.09 -5.49
N VAL A 499 -23.55 6.53 -5.85
CA VAL A 499 -22.22 7.05 -5.45
C VAL A 499 -22.04 8.53 -5.79
N ASN A 500 -22.62 9.03 -6.89
CA ASN A 500 -22.48 10.44 -7.30
C ASN A 500 -23.29 11.41 -6.43
N GLU A 501 -24.20 10.90 -5.61
CA GLU A 501 -25.03 11.67 -4.68
C GLU A 501 -24.47 11.65 -3.25
N LEU A 502 -23.37 10.92 -3.03
CA LEU A 502 -22.63 10.84 -1.77
C LEU A 502 -21.41 11.78 -1.78
N LYS A 503 -20.94 12.18 -0.60
CA LYS A 503 -19.85 13.14 -0.44
C LYS A 503 -18.47 12.53 -0.54
N ASP A 504 -18.21 11.43 0.18
CA ASP A 504 -16.87 10.84 0.32
C ASP A 504 -16.88 9.33 0.09
N CYS A 505 -17.66 8.90 -0.92
CA CYS A 505 -17.67 7.53 -1.41
C CYS A 505 -16.68 7.34 -2.56
N LYS A 506 -15.71 6.45 -2.38
CA LYS A 506 -14.71 6.07 -3.40
C LYS A 506 -15.25 4.95 -4.29
N SER A 507 -15.26 5.20 -5.59
CA SER A 507 -15.66 4.22 -6.61
C SER A 507 -14.55 3.24 -6.99
N THR A 508 -13.27 3.59 -6.77
CA THR A 508 -12.12 2.72 -7.07
C THR A 508 -11.01 2.88 -6.03
N GLY A 509 -10.23 1.83 -5.80
CA GLY A 509 -9.09 1.82 -4.88
C GLY A 509 -8.62 0.40 -4.55
N GLU A 510 -7.30 0.20 -4.51
CA GLU A 510 -6.70 -1.03 -4.01
C GLU A 510 -6.59 -0.98 -2.49
N VAL A 511 -6.88 -2.09 -1.83
CA VAL A 511 -6.75 -2.24 -0.38
C VAL A 511 -5.43 -2.98 -0.10
N PRO A 512 -4.43 -2.34 0.52
CA PRO A 512 -3.16 -3.00 0.86
C PRO A 512 -3.39 -4.20 1.78
N SER A 513 -2.53 -5.22 1.70
CA SER A 513 -2.57 -6.36 2.62
C SER A 513 -2.17 -5.93 4.04
N PHE A 514 -2.50 -6.73 5.06
CA PHE A 514 -2.05 -6.41 6.42
C PHE A 514 -0.52 -6.45 6.57
N PHE A 515 0.16 -7.26 5.75
CA PHE A 515 1.62 -7.31 5.73
C PHE A 515 2.21 -6.04 5.11
N ASP A 516 1.54 -5.42 4.14
CA ASP A 516 1.93 -4.11 3.63
C ASP A 516 1.75 -3.02 4.69
N TYR A 517 0.68 -3.09 5.50
CA TYR A 517 0.50 -2.19 6.64
C TYR A 517 1.60 -2.36 7.69
N PHE A 518 2.02 -3.60 7.97
CA PHE A 518 3.15 -3.89 8.85
C PHE A 518 4.47 -3.35 8.29
N LYS A 519 4.74 -3.57 6.99
CA LYS A 519 5.99 -3.12 6.34
C LYS A 519 6.14 -1.61 6.23
N ASN A 520 5.05 -0.90 5.96
CA ASN A 520 5.10 0.55 5.75
C ASN A 520 5.18 1.35 7.07
N GLY A 521 5.10 0.66 8.22
CA GLY A 521 5.12 1.27 9.54
C GLY A 521 3.81 1.99 9.89
N PHE A 522 3.27 1.73 11.08
CA PHE A 522 2.08 2.42 11.57
C PHE A 522 2.48 3.54 12.52
N SER A 523 2.09 4.79 12.23
CA SER A 523 2.37 5.93 13.10
C SER A 523 1.13 6.38 13.87
N PHE A 524 1.30 6.54 15.19
CA PHE A 524 0.25 6.98 16.11
C PHE A 524 0.39 8.48 16.52
N LYS A 525 1.42 9.19 16.01
CA LYS A 525 1.72 10.62 16.25
C LYS A 525 0.54 11.59 16.19
N ASN A 526 -0.50 11.29 15.41
CA ASN A 526 -1.66 12.18 15.24
C ASN A 526 -2.58 12.23 16.47
N ALA A 527 -2.41 11.35 17.46
CA ALA A 527 -3.22 11.33 18.67
C ALA A 527 -2.96 12.51 19.64
N GLY A 528 -1.82 13.20 19.50
CA GLY A 528 -1.34 14.19 20.47
C GLY A 528 -1.69 15.66 20.21
N GLN A 529 -2.43 16.02 19.16
CA GLN A 529 -2.64 17.43 18.80
C GLN A 529 -4.07 17.95 19.06
N ALA A 530 -4.14 18.90 19.99
CA ALA A 530 -5.08 20.02 20.15
C ALA A 530 -6.50 19.80 20.76
N GLY A 531 -6.60 20.01 22.08
CA GLY A 531 -7.73 20.71 22.74
C GLY A 531 -9.15 20.15 22.52
N ALA A 532 -10.16 21.03 22.60
CA ALA A 532 -11.58 20.68 22.53
C ALA A 532 -12.00 19.89 21.26
N ALA A 533 -11.25 20.02 20.16
CA ALA A 533 -11.50 19.26 18.93
C ALA A 533 -11.30 17.74 19.10
N ILE A 534 -10.43 17.31 20.04
CA ILE A 534 -10.24 15.90 20.40
C ILE A 534 -11.50 15.36 21.10
N TYR A 535 -12.13 16.18 21.95
CA TYR A 535 -13.35 15.80 22.67
C TYR A 535 -14.53 15.66 21.72
N ASP A 536 -14.74 16.65 20.84
CA ASP A 536 -15.82 16.59 19.85
C ASP A 536 -15.65 15.38 18.92
N LYS A 537 -14.40 15.11 18.48
CA LYS A 537 -14.07 13.92 17.67
C LYS A 537 -14.33 12.60 18.41
N PHE A 538 -14.01 12.55 19.71
CA PHE A 538 -14.31 11.40 20.55
C PHE A 538 -15.82 11.19 20.65
N LEU A 539 -16.59 12.24 20.95
CA LEU A 539 -18.06 12.16 21.00
C LEU A 539 -18.66 11.72 19.67
N MET A 540 -18.13 12.20 18.56
CA MET A 540 -18.55 11.78 17.21
C MET A 540 -18.27 10.31 16.96
N THR A 541 -17.08 9.84 17.32
CA THR A 541 -16.71 8.43 17.18
C THR A 541 -17.63 7.55 18.03
N GLU A 542 -17.84 7.89 19.31
CA GLU A 542 -18.75 7.15 20.18
C GLU A 542 -20.21 7.21 19.70
N TYR A 543 -20.63 8.32 19.11
CA TYR A 543 -21.92 8.44 18.44
C TYR A 543 -22.01 7.46 17.27
N ASP A 544 -21.00 7.39 16.41
CA ASP A 544 -20.97 6.46 15.28
C ASP A 544 -21.06 5.00 15.76
N PHE A 545 -20.27 4.60 16.76
CA PHE A 545 -20.32 3.25 17.34
C PHE A 545 -21.66 2.93 17.99
N GLY A 546 -22.37 3.93 18.52
CA GLY A 546 -23.70 3.75 19.08
C GLY A 546 -24.83 3.71 18.04
N MET A 547 -24.60 4.20 16.81
CA MET A 547 -25.64 4.35 15.79
C MET A 547 -25.50 3.36 14.63
N PHE A 548 -24.28 2.91 14.32
CA PHE A 548 -23.98 2.11 13.16
C PHE A 548 -23.46 0.72 13.54
N SER A 549 -23.70 -0.22 12.64
CA SER A 549 -23.28 -1.61 12.77
C SER A 549 -21.83 -1.82 12.33
N SER A 550 -21.10 -2.61 13.12
CA SER A 550 -19.80 -3.20 12.82
C SER A 550 -19.94 -4.60 12.21
N ARG A 551 -18.85 -5.15 11.69
CA ARG A 551 -18.75 -6.58 11.29
C ARG A 551 -19.26 -7.57 12.34
N VAL A 552 -19.04 -7.29 13.62
CA VAL A 552 -19.38 -8.22 14.71
C VAL A 552 -20.78 -7.98 15.30
N THR A 553 -21.54 -7.06 14.72
CA THR A 553 -22.92 -6.76 15.14
C THR A 553 -23.81 -7.98 14.99
N GLY A 554 -24.48 -8.36 16.08
CA GLY A 554 -25.37 -9.50 16.16
C GLY A 554 -24.66 -10.84 16.41
N ILE A 555 -23.33 -10.84 16.59
CA ILE A 555 -22.57 -12.01 17.06
C ILE A 555 -22.56 -12.02 18.59
N LYS A 556 -22.98 -13.14 19.19
CA LYS A 556 -22.97 -13.36 20.64
C LYS A 556 -21.59 -13.80 21.12
N GLU A 557 -21.09 -13.19 22.19
CA GLU A 557 -19.89 -13.64 22.89
C GLU A 557 -20.05 -15.09 23.37
N LYS A 558 -19.04 -15.93 23.15
CA LYS A 558 -18.97 -17.25 23.79
C LYS A 558 -18.75 -17.06 25.28
N SER A 559 -19.80 -17.21 26.09
CA SER A 559 -19.65 -17.28 27.54
C SER A 559 -18.84 -18.53 27.93
N GLU A 560 -17.78 -18.38 28.71
CA GLU A 560 -17.05 -19.48 29.33
C GLU A 560 -18.01 -20.37 30.15
N GLY A 561 -18.38 -21.54 29.63
CA GLY A 561 -19.16 -22.56 30.34
C GLY A 561 -20.40 -23.16 29.65
N GLY A 562 -20.71 -22.79 28.41
CA GLY A 562 -21.84 -23.36 27.65
C GLY A 562 -21.45 -24.59 26.81
N ASP A 563 -22.21 -25.67 26.92
CA ASP A 563 -22.04 -26.94 26.18
C ASP A 563 -22.00 -26.70 24.65
N GLY A 564 -21.17 -27.46 23.94
CA GLY A 564 -20.75 -27.24 22.56
C GLY A 564 -21.82 -27.41 21.47
N SER A 565 -22.88 -26.60 21.51
CA SER A 565 -23.81 -26.43 20.38
C SER A 565 -23.38 -25.25 19.50
N THR A 566 -22.93 -25.58 18.29
CA THR A 566 -22.54 -24.67 17.21
C THR A 566 -23.77 -24.01 16.56
N GLU A 567 -24.53 -23.23 17.31
CA GLU A 567 -25.55 -22.33 16.74
C GLU A 567 -25.25 -20.90 17.20
N THR A 568 -24.81 -20.06 16.27
CA THR A 568 -24.63 -18.63 16.46
C THR A 568 -26.02 -18.01 16.67
N GLU A 569 -26.49 -17.93 17.90
CA GLU A 569 -27.71 -17.20 18.24
C GLU A 569 -27.52 -15.72 17.86
N LYS A 570 -28.15 -15.26 16.78
CA LYS A 570 -28.11 -13.85 16.36
C LYS A 570 -28.83 -12.99 17.40
N ILE A 571 -28.12 -12.04 18.00
CA ILE A 571 -28.72 -11.03 18.90
C ILE A 571 -29.15 -9.83 18.08
N VAL A 572 -30.31 -9.24 18.41
CA VAL A 572 -30.72 -7.96 17.84
C VAL A 572 -30.11 -6.85 18.70
N GLU A 573 -29.11 -6.18 18.15
CA GLU A 573 -28.51 -4.99 18.75
C GLU A 573 -29.32 -3.74 18.35
N ASN A 574 -29.39 -2.77 19.26
CA ASN A 574 -30.16 -1.55 19.04
C ASN A 574 -29.23 -0.34 19.06
N SER A 575 -29.55 0.66 18.23
CA SER A 575 -28.87 1.96 18.27
C SER A 575 -29.11 2.70 19.59
N LEU A 576 -28.41 3.82 19.80
CA LEU A 576 -28.63 4.71 20.95
C LEU A 576 -30.09 5.19 21.08
N ASN A 577 -30.84 5.21 19.98
CA ASN A 577 -32.26 5.56 19.96
C ASN A 577 -33.19 4.35 20.17
N LYS A 578 -32.64 3.19 20.51
CA LYS A 578 -33.35 1.92 20.70
C LYS A 578 -34.02 1.40 19.42
N VAL A 579 -33.47 1.77 18.27
CA VAL A 579 -33.90 1.25 16.97
C VAL A 579 -33.10 -0.02 16.68
N PRO A 580 -33.74 -1.15 16.36
CA PRO A 580 -33.03 -2.39 16.06
C PRO A 580 -32.21 -2.23 14.79
N MET A 581 -30.89 -2.46 14.88
CA MET A 581 -30.02 -2.44 13.71
C MET A 581 -30.35 -3.65 12.83
N SER A 582 -30.63 -3.41 11.54
CA SER A 582 -31.03 -4.47 10.61
C SER A 582 -30.85 -4.04 9.16
N LYS A 583 -30.82 -4.99 8.23
CA LYS A 583 -30.74 -4.71 6.78
C LYS A 583 -31.90 -3.85 6.24
N ASP A 584 -33.03 -3.82 6.94
CA ASP A 584 -34.20 -3.04 6.52
C ASP A 584 -34.03 -1.54 6.82
N ILE A 585 -33.18 -1.19 7.80
CA ILE A 585 -32.95 0.19 8.25
C ILE A 585 -31.54 0.65 7.85
N ASN A 586 -30.55 -0.20 8.07
CA ASN A 586 -29.14 0.04 7.80
C ASN A 586 -28.77 -0.55 6.43
N TYR A 587 -28.44 0.31 5.47
CA TYR A 587 -28.17 -0.12 4.10
C TYR A 587 -26.94 -1.03 4.02
N LEU A 588 -25.85 -0.65 4.67
CA LEU A 588 -24.60 -1.41 4.74
C LEU A 588 -24.51 -2.27 6.02
N TYR A 589 -25.63 -2.77 6.54
CA TYR A 589 -25.68 -3.51 7.80
C TYR A 589 -24.56 -4.57 7.90
N GLY A 590 -23.73 -4.48 8.93
CA GLY A 590 -22.55 -5.31 9.16
C GLY A 590 -21.25 -4.80 8.54
N ALA A 591 -21.24 -3.63 7.90
CA ALA A 591 -20.07 -3.00 7.30
C ALA A 591 -20.07 -1.46 7.40
N GLU A 592 -20.94 -0.87 8.22
CA GLU A 592 -21.12 0.60 8.28
C GLU A 592 -19.93 1.29 8.92
N LEU A 593 -19.45 0.82 10.08
CA LEU A 593 -18.26 1.41 10.72
C LEU A 593 -17.01 1.23 9.85
N GLU A 594 -16.92 0.11 9.14
CA GLU A 594 -15.86 -0.16 8.17
C GLU A 594 -15.97 0.76 6.94
N TYR A 595 -17.17 1.18 6.54
CA TYR A 595 -17.36 2.24 5.54
C TYR A 595 -16.85 3.58 6.05
N ILE A 596 -17.10 3.94 7.32
CA ILE A 596 -16.51 5.17 7.90
C ILE A 596 -14.97 5.12 7.81
N TYR A 597 -14.38 3.94 8.01
CA TYR A 597 -12.92 3.77 7.91
C TYR A 597 -12.38 3.72 6.46
N GLY A 598 -12.98 2.92 5.57
CA GLY A 598 -12.53 2.70 4.18
C GLY A 598 -13.08 3.72 3.18
N GLY A 599 -14.39 3.93 3.20
CA GLY A 599 -15.14 4.82 2.32
C GLY A 599 -15.23 4.33 0.88
N HIS A 600 -15.25 3.02 0.65
CA HIS A 600 -15.44 2.41 -0.67
C HIS A 600 -16.92 2.10 -0.91
N ALA A 601 -17.34 2.14 -2.18
CA ALA A 601 -18.69 1.71 -2.57
C ALA A 601 -18.92 0.21 -2.31
N GLU A 602 -17.88 -0.60 -2.44
CA GLU A 602 -17.91 -2.04 -2.20
C GLU A 602 -17.69 -2.35 -0.71
N SER A 603 -18.68 -2.98 -0.07
CA SER A 603 -18.63 -3.35 1.35
C SER A 603 -17.49 -4.32 1.66
N GLN A 604 -17.19 -5.25 0.74
CA GLN A 604 -16.07 -6.16 0.90
C GLN A 604 -14.72 -5.42 1.02
N LYS A 605 -14.54 -4.34 0.26
CA LYS A 605 -13.31 -3.52 0.34
C LYS A 605 -13.21 -2.74 1.65
N ASN A 606 -14.33 -2.25 2.17
CA ASN A 606 -14.36 -1.60 3.49
C ASN A 606 -13.99 -2.56 4.61
N LEU A 607 -14.61 -3.73 4.61
CA LEU A 607 -14.30 -4.81 5.55
C LEU A 607 -12.83 -5.25 5.46
N ALA A 608 -12.31 -5.41 4.25
CA ALA A 608 -10.90 -5.74 4.03
C ALA A 608 -9.97 -4.62 4.51
N ALA A 609 -10.32 -3.35 4.31
CA ALA A 609 -9.51 -2.21 4.74
C ALA A 609 -9.42 -2.13 6.28
N ALA A 610 -10.55 -2.30 6.98
CA ALA A 610 -10.58 -2.36 8.43
C ALA A 610 -9.77 -3.57 8.95
N ARG A 611 -10.07 -4.77 8.45
CA ARG A 611 -9.32 -5.99 8.79
C ARG A 611 -7.82 -5.84 8.58
N ASN A 612 -7.40 -5.42 7.39
CA ASN A 612 -5.98 -5.39 7.04
C ASN A 612 -5.23 -4.37 7.89
N THR A 613 -5.88 -3.27 8.26
CA THR A 613 -5.29 -2.31 9.21
C THR A 613 -5.18 -2.91 10.61
N ILE A 614 -6.26 -3.51 11.14
CA ILE A 614 -6.26 -4.15 12.47
C ILE A 614 -5.20 -5.25 12.54
N CYS A 615 -5.15 -6.13 11.54
CA CYS A 615 -4.17 -7.21 11.46
C CYS A 615 -2.74 -6.66 11.31
N GLY A 616 -2.54 -5.56 10.59
CA GLY A 616 -1.22 -4.91 10.49
C GLY A 616 -0.74 -4.42 11.85
N VAL A 617 -1.62 -3.73 12.60
CA VAL A 617 -1.34 -3.29 13.98
C VAL A 617 -1.09 -4.48 14.90
N ARG A 618 -1.89 -5.55 14.83
CA ARG A 618 -1.70 -6.79 15.60
C ARG A 618 -0.37 -7.46 15.26
N MET A 619 0.02 -7.50 13.99
CA MET A 619 1.29 -8.06 13.56
C MET A 619 2.47 -7.28 14.13
N THR A 620 2.42 -5.95 14.15
CA THR A 620 3.42 -5.12 14.84
C THR A 620 3.54 -5.48 16.32
N LEU A 621 2.42 -5.55 17.03
CA LEU A 621 2.40 -5.88 18.47
C LEU A 621 2.91 -7.30 18.75
N ASN A 622 2.52 -8.26 17.92
CA ASN A 622 2.98 -9.64 18.01
C ASN A 622 4.48 -9.74 17.67
N PHE A 623 5.00 -8.93 16.74
CA PHE A 623 6.43 -8.84 16.45
C PHE A 623 7.22 -8.30 17.66
N ILE A 624 6.75 -7.24 18.32
CA ILE A 624 7.32 -6.74 19.59
C ILE A 624 7.32 -7.87 20.63
N SER A 625 6.22 -8.62 20.71
CA SER A 625 6.06 -9.73 21.66
C SER A 625 7.11 -10.82 21.46
N THR A 626 7.61 -11.04 20.24
CA THR A 626 8.71 -12.01 19.99
C THR A 626 10.02 -11.65 20.68
N TYR A 627 10.26 -10.37 21.00
CA TYR A 627 11.44 -9.95 21.76
C TYR A 627 11.22 -10.03 23.28
N LYS A 628 9.97 -9.87 23.74
CA LYS A 628 9.63 -9.88 25.17
C LYS A 628 9.36 -11.28 25.72
N ILE A 629 8.73 -12.15 24.93
CA ILE A 629 8.49 -13.55 25.32
C ILE A 629 9.81 -14.30 25.25
N LYS A 630 10.40 -14.56 26.42
CA LYS A 630 11.74 -15.15 26.57
C LYS A 630 11.89 -16.46 25.80
N GLU A 631 10.91 -17.36 25.90
CA GLU A 631 10.91 -18.67 25.23
C GLU A 631 11.01 -18.54 23.71
N VAL A 632 10.25 -17.61 23.12
CA VAL A 632 10.25 -17.35 21.68
C VAL A 632 11.55 -16.66 21.26
N ASN A 633 11.97 -15.65 22.01
CA ASN A 633 13.20 -14.89 21.73
C ASN A 633 14.44 -15.82 21.76
N ASP A 634 14.55 -16.65 22.80
CA ASP A 634 15.65 -17.60 22.96
C ASP A 634 15.67 -18.64 21.82
N ALA A 635 14.51 -19.14 21.40
CA ALA A 635 14.39 -20.09 20.29
C ALA A 635 14.83 -19.48 18.94
N ILE A 636 14.33 -18.28 18.61
CA ILE A 636 14.70 -17.56 17.40
C ILE A 636 16.19 -17.26 17.39
N LYS A 637 16.72 -16.74 18.50
CA LYS A 637 18.17 -16.46 18.64
C LYS A 637 19.01 -17.71 18.49
N ALA A 638 18.60 -18.83 19.08
CA ALA A 638 19.32 -20.09 18.96
C ALA A 638 19.41 -20.56 17.50
N ILE A 639 18.30 -20.50 16.76
CA ILE A 639 18.26 -20.89 15.34
C ILE A 639 19.12 -19.94 14.49
N ALA A 640 18.92 -18.63 14.63
CA ALA A 640 19.65 -17.62 13.87
C ALA A 640 21.17 -17.66 14.17
N GLN A 641 21.55 -17.81 15.44
CA GLN A 641 22.95 -17.92 15.84
C GLN A 641 23.57 -19.26 15.39
N ALA A 642 22.82 -20.36 15.42
CA ALA A 642 23.29 -21.64 14.91
C ALA A 642 23.56 -21.57 13.39
N ALA A 643 22.65 -20.96 12.63
CA ALA A 643 22.82 -20.71 11.20
C ALA A 643 24.07 -19.86 10.93
N ALA A 644 24.20 -18.72 11.60
CA ALA A 644 25.35 -17.82 11.46
C ALA A 644 26.68 -18.48 11.86
N SER A 645 26.69 -19.20 12.99
CA SER A 645 27.89 -19.88 13.51
C SER A 645 28.32 -21.04 12.61
N ALA A 646 27.35 -21.75 12.00
CA ALA A 646 27.66 -22.81 11.06
C ALA A 646 28.28 -22.26 9.77
N VAL A 647 27.83 -21.09 9.31
CA VAL A 647 28.42 -20.40 8.16
C VAL A 647 29.81 -19.85 8.52
N SER A 648 30.00 -19.27 9.72
CA SER A 648 31.28 -18.67 10.14
C SER A 648 32.36 -19.68 10.54
N ALA A 649 31.99 -20.85 11.09
CA ALA A 649 32.93 -21.90 11.53
C ALA A 649 33.84 -22.43 10.42
N THR A 650 33.48 -22.17 9.16
CA THR A 650 34.26 -22.52 7.98
C THR A 650 35.46 -21.58 7.77
N GLY A 651 35.56 -20.50 8.56
CA GLY A 651 36.53 -19.40 8.42
C GLY A 651 36.24 -18.48 7.22
N ILE A 652 35.58 -19.02 6.22
CA ILE A 652 35.39 -18.48 4.88
C ILE A 652 34.02 -17.80 4.74
N GLY A 653 32.97 -18.34 5.38
CA GLY A 653 31.64 -17.72 5.45
C GLY A 653 31.49 -16.62 6.52
N ALA A 654 32.56 -16.28 7.26
CA ALA A 654 32.52 -15.32 8.36
C ALA A 654 31.95 -13.94 7.97
N PHE A 655 32.17 -13.49 6.73
CA PHE A 655 31.62 -12.23 6.23
C PHE A 655 30.11 -12.28 5.98
N ALA A 656 29.55 -13.45 5.67
CA ALA A 656 28.12 -13.64 5.39
C ALA A 656 27.31 -14.01 6.65
N ALA A 657 27.98 -14.45 7.72
CA ALA A 657 27.32 -14.86 8.95
C ALA A 657 26.42 -13.78 9.58
N PRO A 658 26.82 -12.49 9.66
CA PRO A 658 25.95 -11.44 10.19
C PRO A 658 24.70 -11.21 9.34
N LEU A 659 24.83 -11.28 8.01
CA LEU A 659 23.71 -11.15 7.07
C LEU A 659 22.71 -12.29 7.24
N VAL A 660 23.22 -13.52 7.34
CA VAL A 660 22.39 -14.72 7.56
C VAL A 660 21.67 -14.64 8.91
N LYS A 661 22.37 -14.21 9.97
CA LYS A 661 21.78 -14.07 11.31
C LYS A 661 20.55 -13.15 11.29
N VAL A 662 20.71 -11.94 10.74
CA VAL A 662 19.64 -10.93 10.73
C VAL A 662 18.50 -11.35 9.79
N ALA A 663 18.81 -11.87 8.60
CA ALA A 663 17.79 -12.32 7.66
C ALA A 663 16.94 -13.48 8.21
N VAL A 664 17.56 -14.47 8.88
CA VAL A 664 16.85 -15.58 9.52
C VAL A 664 16.05 -15.09 10.73
N SER A 665 16.63 -14.23 11.58
CA SER A 665 15.91 -13.66 12.75
C SER A 665 14.66 -12.87 12.31
N ALA A 666 14.80 -11.98 11.33
CA ALA A 666 13.69 -11.18 10.80
C ALA A 666 12.58 -12.05 10.19
N ALA A 667 12.94 -13.06 9.40
CA ALA A 667 11.97 -13.99 8.81
C ALA A 667 11.22 -14.80 9.87
N LEU A 668 11.93 -15.36 10.86
CA LEU A 668 11.31 -16.13 11.94
C LEU A 668 10.37 -15.27 12.79
N ARG A 669 10.78 -14.05 13.16
CA ARG A 669 9.94 -13.13 13.94
C ARG A 669 8.68 -12.72 13.18
N SER A 670 8.82 -12.43 11.89
CA SER A 670 7.70 -12.12 11.00
C SER A 670 6.72 -13.29 10.89
N ALA A 671 7.23 -14.52 10.76
CA ALA A 671 6.40 -15.72 10.69
C ALA A 671 5.61 -15.95 11.98
N VAL A 672 6.26 -15.84 13.14
CA VAL A 672 5.60 -15.94 14.46
C VAL A 672 4.52 -14.86 14.60
N ALA A 673 4.85 -13.62 14.25
CA ALA A 673 3.93 -12.50 14.35
C ALA A 673 2.71 -12.68 13.43
N ALA A 674 2.91 -13.17 12.20
CA ALA A 674 1.84 -13.42 11.24
C ALA A 674 0.93 -14.57 11.70
N LEU A 675 1.50 -15.69 12.17
CA LEU A 675 0.73 -16.83 12.68
C LEU A 675 -0.12 -16.45 13.90
N GLU A 676 0.44 -15.68 14.84
CA GLU A 676 -0.33 -15.20 15.99
C GLU A 676 -1.43 -14.21 15.58
N THR A 677 -1.17 -13.39 14.55
CA THR A 677 -2.15 -12.44 14.01
C THR A 677 -3.35 -13.15 13.37
N VAL A 678 -3.14 -14.31 12.73
CA VAL A 678 -4.23 -15.13 12.20
C VAL A 678 -5.15 -15.60 13.32
N GLU A 679 -4.60 -16.09 14.43
CA GLU A 679 -5.41 -16.53 15.57
C GLU A 679 -6.09 -15.34 16.27
N ASP A 680 -5.40 -14.21 16.42
CA ASP A 680 -6.00 -12.97 16.93
C ASP A 680 -7.18 -12.53 16.06
N TRP A 681 -7.06 -12.61 14.73
CA TRP A 681 -8.13 -12.25 13.81
C TRP A 681 -9.36 -13.16 13.95
N LYS A 682 -9.16 -14.47 14.14
CA LYS A 682 -10.26 -15.42 14.39
C LYS A 682 -11.00 -15.09 15.69
N MET A 683 -10.28 -14.72 16.75
CA MET A 683 -10.87 -14.29 18.02
C MET A 683 -11.71 -13.01 17.82
N LEU A 684 -11.14 -11.98 17.19
CA LEU A 684 -11.83 -10.72 16.95
C LEU A 684 -13.09 -10.89 16.09
N LYS A 685 -13.05 -11.74 15.06
CA LYS A 685 -14.23 -12.10 14.23
C LYS A 685 -15.35 -12.75 15.06
N ASN A 686 -15.00 -13.50 16.09
CA ASN A 686 -15.95 -14.14 16.99
C ASN A 686 -16.40 -13.23 18.14
N ARG A 687 -16.07 -11.93 18.09
CA ARG A 687 -16.30 -10.96 19.17
C ARG A 687 -15.61 -11.35 20.48
N GLU A 688 -14.50 -12.07 20.41
CA GLU A 688 -13.66 -12.40 21.55
C GLU A 688 -12.56 -11.35 21.71
N ASP A 689 -12.20 -11.01 22.95
CA ASP A 689 -11.18 -9.99 23.21
C ASP A 689 -9.76 -10.55 23.05
N VAL A 690 -8.89 -9.74 22.46
CA VAL A 690 -7.47 -10.07 22.30
C VAL A 690 -6.63 -9.21 23.22
N LEU A 691 -5.63 -9.82 23.86
CA LEU A 691 -4.65 -9.08 24.67
C LEU A 691 -3.89 -8.09 23.78
N LEU A 692 -3.90 -6.81 24.16
CA LEU A 692 -3.16 -5.78 23.41
C LEU A 692 -1.67 -6.13 23.35
N PHE A 693 -1.11 -6.54 24.49
CA PHE A 693 0.30 -6.90 24.60
C PHE A 693 0.50 -8.30 25.18
N LYS A 694 1.32 -9.11 24.49
CA LYS A 694 1.69 -10.47 24.93
C LYS A 694 3.15 -10.48 25.40
N SER A 695 3.34 -10.95 26.61
CA SER A 695 4.62 -10.97 27.33
C SER A 695 4.98 -12.35 27.86
N GLU A 696 4.00 -13.25 27.97
CA GLU A 696 4.16 -14.60 28.48
C GLU A 696 3.83 -15.62 27.39
N PHE A 697 4.53 -16.76 27.41
CA PHE A 697 4.35 -17.81 26.40
C PHE A 697 2.92 -18.39 26.39
N ASP A 698 2.26 -18.44 27.55
CA ASP A 698 0.89 -18.97 27.69
C ASP A 698 -0.19 -18.05 27.11
N GLU A 699 0.18 -16.84 26.67
CA GLU A 699 -0.74 -15.88 26.05
C GLU A 699 -0.83 -16.05 24.53
N LEU A 700 0.07 -16.83 23.94
CA LEU A 700 0.08 -17.13 22.50
C LEU A 700 -0.97 -18.17 22.16
N GLN A 701 -1.68 -17.94 21.06
CA GLN A 701 -2.67 -18.87 20.52
C GLN A 701 -2.08 -19.76 19.42
N CYS A 702 -1.02 -19.32 18.73
CA CYS A 702 -0.40 -20.07 17.64
C CYS A 702 0.59 -21.17 18.11
N VAL A 703 0.58 -21.58 19.38
CA VAL A 703 1.59 -22.49 19.98
C VAL A 703 1.76 -23.79 19.19
N ASP A 704 0.67 -24.35 18.67
CA ASP A 704 0.70 -25.57 17.85
C ASP A 704 1.45 -25.35 16.52
N ALA A 705 1.27 -24.19 15.89
CA ALA A 705 1.92 -23.83 14.64
C ALA A 705 3.38 -23.39 14.82
N LEU A 706 3.77 -22.91 16.01
CA LEU A 706 5.15 -22.53 16.32
C LEU A 706 6.12 -23.70 16.27
N GLY A 707 5.65 -24.91 16.60
CA GLY A 707 6.47 -26.12 16.58
C GLY A 707 7.06 -26.43 15.20
N ASP A 708 6.36 -26.07 14.12
CA ASP A 708 6.80 -26.28 12.74
C ASP A 708 8.02 -25.42 12.37
N ILE A 709 8.17 -24.24 13.00
CA ILE A 709 9.16 -23.22 12.62
C ILE A 709 10.30 -23.15 13.64
N LEU A 710 9.96 -23.18 14.93
CA LEU A 710 10.91 -23.00 16.03
C LEU A 710 11.33 -24.31 16.68
N GLY A 711 10.71 -25.44 16.30
CA GLY A 711 10.88 -26.72 16.97
C GLY A 711 10.21 -26.75 18.35
N PRO A 712 10.46 -27.81 19.15
CA PRO A 712 9.81 -27.96 20.45
C PRO A 712 10.30 -26.92 21.46
N ILE A 713 9.41 -25.99 21.83
CA ILE A 713 9.68 -24.98 22.86
C ILE A 713 9.30 -25.55 24.23
N SER A 714 10.29 -25.68 25.11
CA SER A 714 10.05 -26.13 26.49
C SER A 714 9.63 -24.94 27.34
N LYS A 715 8.43 -24.99 27.94
CA LYS A 715 7.99 -23.98 28.91
C LYS A 715 9.01 -23.89 30.04
N SER A 716 9.57 -22.71 30.27
CA SER A 716 10.40 -22.52 31.45
C SER A 716 9.49 -22.60 32.69
N SER A 717 9.83 -23.44 33.66
CA SER A 717 9.15 -23.45 34.97
C SER A 717 9.62 -22.23 35.78
N GLY A 718 9.29 -21.03 35.31
CA GLY A 718 9.63 -19.75 35.94
C GLY A 718 8.46 -19.26 36.77
N GLY A 719 8.68 -19.11 38.08
CA GLY A 719 7.63 -18.79 39.04
C GLY A 719 6.86 -17.50 38.68
N SER A 720 5.53 -17.62 38.79
CA SER A 720 4.56 -16.52 38.76
C SER A 720 5.06 -15.36 39.63
N SER A 721 5.73 -14.37 39.02
CA SER A 721 6.05 -13.13 39.71
C SER A 721 4.75 -12.34 39.78
N ASP A 722 4.18 -12.37 40.98
CA ASP A 722 2.87 -11.84 41.36
C ASP A 722 2.87 -10.29 41.32
N THR A 723 3.06 -9.72 40.14
CA THR A 723 2.69 -8.34 39.85
C THR A 723 1.57 -8.42 38.84
N LYS A 724 0.34 -8.51 39.35
CA LYS A 724 -0.88 -8.29 38.56
C LYS A 724 -0.86 -6.87 37.98
N ARG A 725 -0.07 -6.63 36.93
CA ARG A 725 -0.40 -5.55 36.01
C ARG A 725 -1.65 -6.02 35.29
N LYS A 726 -2.71 -5.24 35.41
CA LYS A 726 -3.95 -5.45 34.65
C LYS A 726 -3.55 -5.45 33.17
N LYS A 727 -3.82 -6.55 32.47
CA LYS A 727 -3.45 -6.71 31.06
C LYS A 727 -4.63 -6.21 30.22
N LEU A 728 -4.41 -5.15 29.44
CA LEU A 728 -5.43 -4.55 28.60
C LEU A 728 -5.82 -5.54 27.49
N LYS A 729 -7.13 -5.75 27.33
CA LYS A 729 -7.72 -6.53 26.26
C LYS A 729 -8.53 -5.59 25.37
N MET A 730 -8.59 -5.90 24.09
CA MET A 730 -9.31 -5.11 23.10
C MET A 730 -10.18 -6.02 22.24
N SER A 731 -11.44 -5.62 22.08
CA SER A 731 -12.37 -6.21 21.14
C SER A 731 -12.13 -5.68 19.72
N TYR A 732 -12.82 -6.27 18.73
CA TYR A 732 -12.79 -5.78 17.35
C TYR A 732 -13.18 -4.30 17.25
N GLU A 733 -14.22 -3.91 17.99
CA GLU A 733 -14.74 -2.55 17.97
C GLU A 733 -13.77 -1.57 18.64
N ASP A 734 -13.05 -1.98 19.69
CA ASP A 734 -12.04 -1.13 20.34
C ASP A 734 -10.87 -0.82 19.41
N TYR A 735 -10.44 -1.80 18.61
CA TYR A 735 -9.45 -1.55 17.57
C TYR A 735 -9.98 -0.55 16.54
N LEU A 736 -11.21 -0.72 16.07
CA LEU A 736 -11.80 0.18 15.08
C LEU A 736 -12.00 1.59 15.66
N ARG A 737 -12.36 1.73 16.95
CA ARG A 737 -12.44 3.01 17.68
C ARG A 737 -11.12 3.75 17.63
N VAL A 738 -10.03 3.08 18.04
CA VAL A 738 -8.68 3.67 18.03
C VAL A 738 -8.25 4.03 16.61
N LEU A 739 -8.50 3.17 15.63
CA LEU A 739 -8.13 3.42 14.23
C LEU A 739 -8.88 4.60 13.62
N LEU A 740 -10.19 4.73 13.85
CA LEU A 740 -10.96 5.88 13.41
C LEU A 740 -10.45 7.16 14.09
N PHE A 741 -10.18 7.08 15.39
CA PHE A 741 -9.72 8.22 16.17
C PHE A 741 -8.31 8.70 15.78
N VAL A 742 -7.38 7.79 15.50
CA VAL A 742 -5.98 8.15 15.22
C VAL A 742 -5.72 8.38 13.73
N CYS A 743 -6.36 7.60 12.85
CA CYS A 743 -5.95 7.52 11.44
C CYS A 743 -6.86 8.27 10.47
N LYS A 744 -8.04 8.72 10.91
CA LYS A 744 -8.97 9.50 10.08
C LYS A 744 -9.11 10.91 10.62
N ASP A 745 -9.18 11.89 9.74
CA ASP A 745 -9.49 13.27 10.12
C ASP A 745 -11.00 13.43 10.42
N SER A 746 -11.34 14.42 11.23
CA SER A 746 -12.72 14.68 11.66
C SER A 746 -13.66 14.98 10.48
N GLY A 747 -13.18 15.70 9.45
CA GLY A 747 -13.95 16.01 8.25
C GLY A 747 -14.32 14.77 7.43
N THR A 748 -13.40 13.82 7.31
CA THR A 748 -13.62 12.51 6.67
C THR A 748 -14.65 11.68 7.44
N ILE A 749 -14.53 11.59 8.77
CA ILE A 749 -15.50 10.89 9.62
C ILE A 749 -16.89 11.49 9.43
N VAL A 750 -17.01 12.81 9.59
CA VAL A 750 -18.27 13.54 9.41
C VAL A 750 -18.88 13.34 8.03
N SER A 751 -18.07 13.42 6.97
CA SER A 751 -18.56 13.26 5.59
C SER A 751 -19.12 11.86 5.35
N ARG A 752 -18.43 10.83 5.86
CA ARG A 752 -18.86 9.44 5.69
C ARG A 752 -20.02 9.06 6.60
N THR A 753 -20.09 9.60 7.81
CA THR A 753 -21.27 9.48 8.66
C THR A 753 -22.48 10.14 7.99
N SER A 754 -22.31 11.31 7.38
CA SER A 754 -23.35 11.96 6.57
C SER A 754 -23.80 11.08 5.39
N ASP A 755 -22.88 10.40 4.72
CA ASP A 755 -23.24 9.45 3.65
C ASP A 755 -24.04 8.26 4.19
N LEU A 756 -23.64 7.67 5.31
CA LEU A 756 -24.37 6.57 5.95
C LEU A 756 -25.77 6.98 6.40
N ILE A 757 -25.92 8.14 7.02
CA ILE A 757 -27.24 8.69 7.39
C ILE A 757 -28.09 8.84 6.14
N THR A 758 -27.53 9.38 5.06
CA THR A 758 -28.24 9.52 3.78
C THR A 758 -28.72 8.16 3.27
N LEU A 759 -27.85 7.15 3.24
CA LEU A 759 -28.20 5.80 2.78
C LEU A 759 -29.27 5.16 3.65
N ASN A 760 -29.15 5.23 4.97
CA ASN A 760 -30.04 4.55 5.91
C ASN A 760 -31.41 5.20 6.00
N VAL A 761 -31.49 6.54 5.98
CA VAL A 761 -32.78 7.24 5.95
C VAL A 761 -33.55 6.84 4.69
N ASN A 762 -32.90 6.82 3.52
CA ASN A 762 -33.54 6.36 2.29
C ASN A 762 -33.90 4.87 2.34
N GLN A 763 -33.02 4.00 2.88
CA GLN A 763 -33.30 2.57 3.01
C GLN A 763 -34.51 2.30 3.93
N SER A 764 -34.65 3.03 5.04
CA SER A 764 -35.77 2.87 5.96
C SER A 764 -37.14 3.20 5.36
N GLN A 765 -37.16 4.00 4.28
CA GLN A 765 -38.35 4.33 3.51
C GLN A 765 -38.53 3.40 2.30
N ASN A 766 -37.46 2.75 1.85
CA ASN A 766 -37.47 1.81 0.74
C ASN A 766 -37.85 0.41 1.20
N LYS A 767 -38.59 -0.32 0.35
CA LYS A 767 -38.92 -1.74 0.56
C LYS A 767 -38.10 -2.67 -0.31
N GLU A 768 -37.33 -2.12 -1.25
CA GLU A 768 -36.44 -2.87 -2.12
C GLU A 768 -35.08 -3.09 -1.46
N ASP A 769 -34.37 -4.11 -1.93
CA ASP A 769 -33.05 -4.49 -1.42
C ASP A 769 -31.92 -3.57 -1.88
N VAL A 770 -32.15 -2.74 -2.90
CA VAL A 770 -31.12 -1.89 -3.51
C VAL A 770 -31.67 -0.48 -3.68
N LEU A 771 -30.84 0.52 -3.40
CA LEU A 771 -31.17 1.93 -3.64
C LEU A 771 -30.89 2.31 -5.10
N SER A 772 -31.62 3.29 -5.62
CA SER A 772 -31.37 3.82 -6.97
C SER A 772 -31.49 5.33 -6.95
N ALA A 773 -30.64 6.01 -7.71
CA ALA A 773 -30.72 7.45 -7.87
C ALA A 773 -31.96 7.87 -8.68
N PRO A 774 -32.58 9.05 -8.40
CA PRO A 774 -32.21 9.99 -7.34
C PRO A 774 -32.74 9.57 -5.97
N LEU A 775 -31.94 9.76 -4.92
CA LEU A 775 -32.38 9.58 -3.55
C LEU A 775 -33.43 10.63 -3.16
N ALA A 776 -34.34 10.26 -2.25
CA ALA A 776 -35.40 11.16 -1.79
C ALA A 776 -34.92 12.10 -0.68
N PHE A 777 -34.03 11.60 0.18
CA PHE A 777 -33.40 12.37 1.26
C PHE A 777 -31.92 12.59 0.96
N HIS A 778 -31.44 13.81 1.19
CA HIS A 778 -30.01 14.12 1.16
C HIS A 778 -29.58 14.88 2.42
N MET A 779 -28.44 14.49 2.99
CA MET A 779 -27.83 15.27 4.07
C MET A 779 -27.42 16.69 3.63
N SER A 780 -27.15 16.92 2.33
CA SER A 780 -26.91 18.26 1.77
C SER A 780 -28.07 19.23 1.95
N ASP A 781 -29.29 18.71 1.93
CA ASP A 781 -30.50 19.53 2.01
C ASP A 781 -31.04 19.70 3.43
N THR A 782 -30.27 19.24 4.43
CA THR A 782 -30.57 19.44 5.86
C THR A 782 -30.00 20.77 6.36
N PHE A 783 -30.86 21.60 6.94
CA PHE A 783 -30.50 22.91 7.48
C PHE A 783 -31.04 23.05 8.91
N THR A 784 -30.22 23.64 9.78
CA THR A 784 -30.53 23.83 11.20
C THR A 784 -31.01 25.24 11.51
N ALA A 785 -30.80 26.19 10.59
CA ALA A 785 -31.29 27.55 10.71
C ALA A 785 -31.91 28.07 9.41
N VAL A 786 -32.93 28.91 9.58
CA VAL A 786 -33.67 29.57 8.50
C VAL A 786 -33.71 31.06 8.74
N LYS A 787 -33.68 31.81 7.64
CA LYS A 787 -33.90 33.24 7.62
C LYS A 787 -35.32 33.51 7.14
N THR A 788 -36.20 33.90 8.05
CA THR A 788 -37.59 34.22 7.73
C THR A 788 -37.75 35.69 7.41
N THR A 789 -38.57 35.99 6.41
CA THR A 789 -38.91 37.35 5.99
C THR A 789 -40.42 37.46 5.87
N CYS A 790 -41.02 38.37 6.63
CA CYS A 790 -42.43 38.75 6.47
C CYS A 790 -42.48 40.12 5.79
N LYS A 791 -43.19 40.21 4.67
CA LYS A 791 -43.46 41.47 3.96
C LYS A 791 -44.94 41.79 4.07
N ALA A 792 -45.29 42.98 4.54
CA ALA A 792 -46.67 43.45 4.60
C ALA A 792 -46.84 44.75 3.81
N LYS A 793 -47.78 44.78 2.86
CA LYS A 793 -48.13 46.00 2.11
C LYS A 793 -49.20 46.78 2.86
N LEU A 794 -48.94 48.06 3.11
CA LEU A 794 -49.92 48.93 3.77
C LEU A 794 -50.49 49.96 2.79
N GLU A 795 -51.82 49.99 2.65
CA GLU A 795 -52.51 51.10 1.99
C GLU A 795 -52.65 52.30 2.96
N MET A 796 -51.85 53.33 2.71
CA MET A 796 -51.88 54.61 3.44
C MET A 796 -53.07 55.47 3.00
N VAL A 797 -53.72 56.15 3.94
CA VAL A 797 -54.92 56.95 3.64
C VAL A 797 -54.57 58.39 3.31
N VAL A 798 -53.56 58.97 3.96
CA VAL A 798 -53.21 60.39 3.89
C VAL A 798 -51.73 60.64 3.63
N VAL A 799 -50.83 59.80 4.18
CA VAL A 799 -49.38 59.99 4.05
C VAL A 799 -48.89 59.49 2.68
N PRO A 800 -48.26 60.34 1.84
CA PRO A 800 -47.62 59.90 0.60
C PRO A 800 -46.40 59.01 0.89
N GLU A 801 -46.15 58.04 0.02
CA GLU A 801 -45.08 57.04 0.20
C GLU A 801 -43.69 57.66 0.47
N TYR A 802 -43.35 58.75 -0.23
CA TYR A 802 -42.06 59.43 -0.08
C TYR A 802 -41.85 60.15 1.28
N MET A 803 -42.89 60.28 2.11
CA MET A 803 -42.81 60.89 3.45
C MET A 803 -42.70 59.87 4.58
N LEU A 804 -42.78 58.57 4.27
CA LEU A 804 -42.79 57.49 5.28
C LEU A 804 -41.45 57.32 5.99
N ASP A 805 -40.34 57.49 5.27
CA ASP A 805 -38.98 57.43 5.84
C ASP A 805 -38.77 58.45 6.97
N LEU A 806 -39.50 59.57 6.93
CA LEU A 806 -39.43 60.62 7.94
C LEU A 806 -40.02 60.17 9.29
N PHE A 807 -40.96 59.22 9.27
CA PHE A 807 -41.68 58.73 10.46
C PHE A 807 -41.11 57.40 11.01
N LEU A 808 -40.20 56.75 10.29
CA LEU A 808 -39.55 55.49 10.67
C LEU A 808 -38.19 55.67 11.39
N ASN A 809 -37.59 56.87 11.36
CA ASN A 809 -36.24 57.14 11.89
C ASN A 809 -36.15 57.44 13.41
N GLY A 810 -36.85 56.68 14.26
CA GLY A 810 -37.10 57.09 15.65
C GLY A 810 -36.65 56.19 16.81
N ASN A 811 -36.67 54.85 16.69
CA ASN A 811 -36.44 53.94 17.83
C ASN A 811 -35.57 52.71 17.49
N ASP A 812 -34.92 52.12 18.50
CA ASP A 812 -34.00 50.97 18.35
C ASP A 812 -34.64 49.68 17.76
N THR A 813 -35.96 49.48 17.90
CA THR A 813 -36.71 48.41 17.22
C THR A 813 -36.84 48.60 15.70
N GLN A 814 -36.55 49.81 15.17
CA GLN A 814 -36.71 50.15 13.75
C GLN A 814 -35.41 50.01 12.94
N LYS A 815 -34.26 49.69 13.56
CA LYS A 815 -33.01 49.40 12.85
C LYS A 815 -33.05 48.11 12.00
N GLN A 816 -34.10 47.31 12.11
CA GLN A 816 -34.26 46.02 11.44
C GLN A 816 -35.35 46.00 10.34
N ILE A 817 -36.03 47.13 10.08
CA ILE A 817 -36.93 47.24 8.92
C ILE A 817 -36.04 47.49 7.70
N GLN A 818 -35.69 46.42 6.98
CA GLN A 818 -34.87 46.51 5.77
C GLN A 818 -35.78 46.78 4.57
N SER A 819 -35.65 47.95 3.96
CA SER A 819 -36.29 48.40 2.71
C SER A 819 -37.82 48.61 2.73
N TYR A 820 -38.22 49.79 2.25
CA TYR A 820 -39.57 50.09 1.77
C TYR A 820 -39.51 50.07 0.23
N ASP A 821 -39.27 48.90 -0.37
CA ASP A 821 -39.33 48.73 -1.82
C ASP A 821 -40.80 48.44 -2.22
N ASP A 822 -41.36 49.23 -3.15
CA ASP A 822 -42.71 49.07 -3.73
C ASP A 822 -43.90 49.02 -2.73
N GLY A 823 -43.79 49.69 -1.58
CA GLY A 823 -44.90 49.83 -0.63
C GLY A 823 -45.00 48.72 0.44
N TYR A 824 -44.00 47.85 0.53
CA TYR A 824 -43.94 46.77 1.53
C TYR A 824 -43.03 47.13 2.72
N ILE A 825 -43.49 46.82 3.94
CA ILE A 825 -42.66 46.79 5.14
C ILE A 825 -42.15 45.37 5.30
N SER A 826 -40.82 45.19 5.26
CA SER A 826 -40.21 43.88 5.48
C SER A 826 -39.50 43.78 6.83
N TYR A 827 -39.66 42.65 7.49
CA TYR A 827 -38.88 42.29 8.67
C TYR A 827 -38.28 40.90 8.50
N THR A 828 -36.98 40.81 8.74
CA THR A 828 -36.18 39.61 8.54
C THR A 828 -35.59 39.16 9.87
N MET A 829 -35.69 37.85 10.16
CA MET A 829 -35.16 37.24 11.37
C MET A 829 -34.42 35.94 11.01
N ILE A 830 -33.46 35.56 11.85
CA ILE A 830 -32.78 34.26 11.76
C ILE A 830 -33.20 33.45 12.98
N ARG A 831 -33.65 32.22 12.74
CA ARG A 831 -34.04 31.24 13.76
C ARG A 831 -33.34 29.90 13.46
N GLY A 832 -32.87 29.22 14.49
CA GLY A 832 -32.29 27.88 14.39
C GLY A 832 -32.57 27.06 15.65
N TYR A 833 -32.32 25.76 15.56
CA TYR A 833 -32.50 24.80 16.65
C TYR A 833 -31.61 25.08 17.86
#